data_AF-A0A812UET4-F1
#
_entry.id   AF-A0A812UET4-F1
#
_cell.length_a   1.000
_cell.length_b   1.000
_cell.length_c   1.000
_cell.angle_alpha   90.00
_cell.angle_beta   90.00
_cell.angle_gamma   90.00
#
_symmetry.space_group_name_H-M   'P 1'
#
loop_
_entity.id
_entity.type
_entity.pdbx_description
1 polymer ?
#
loop_
_entity_poly.entity_id
_entity_poly.type
_entity_poly.pdbx_seq_one_letter_code
_entity_poly.pdbx_strand_id
1 'polypeptide(L)'
;MWLTLQLLLGAVLWRCGGAAESQTQYCIIGGGPAGIQLGHFFLHAGRDYVIFEKQATAGSFFEQYPRHRKLISLNKRKVREGRSEDFAFRHDWNTLIDVREAGRRTPPVTERSKELFPHASVLVEYLSEFAEEQNEHIRYNSSVQKIQRQGSIFELTVASPDSPSHRFLCVEVIIATGLAKPRLANLRVDGAEHVLGYEDLPSSGESFEGQAVLILGQGNAALETAQELQQYTSEVHLVSRARPLPEGGSGVRLAYQTHYVGDIRAGRTTILDTYLLKSLDTFDFDGIEAFMRFTVVPCGGRLCVWYISKEECNSVRCRQQHDIGGQNLSYMVEVATVHVNSTLHMRLRSIVEKYPEFASRLRWETEDVDMFDEENEQLTMDQLDRLGIDPSVFNMKTTKLEVSTSALRANPQLAEELSEMRQLGGHDNLRYPMDHVIRCFGWVFDTQIFDSSLPIDLVHNRKYPQITPAWELKGVPGMYAAGTLTHSLDFRKSAGGFIHGFRYTSRALFRLLEERNFNVSWPQTSWQLPVTCSALNELSDAASDCDPEIPEASDSFDVALEPLLEMLLERINGASGPYQMFEFLGDMVLFESRSTHLQLRYLEEVPLKHFHARYKNVSRLTWVFRYSDSFHGRKVLGEGRVGATRAQDAHRSNFLHPMLAFYPAGAVNATMRHWLVEDVFTQWRGLDDRVPLAKFLHRVTASMIS
;
A
#
# COMPACT_ATOMS: atom_id res chain seq x y z
N MET A 1 37.39 36.33 -69.72
CA MET A 1 37.44 34.85 -69.74
C MET A 1 36.65 34.36 -68.54
N TRP A 2 35.32 34.33 -68.65
CA TRP A 2 34.51 33.15 -69.00
C TRP A 2 34.69 31.99 -68.01
N LEU A 3 33.87 31.97 -66.95
CA LEU A 3 32.99 30.86 -66.54
C LEU A 3 32.46 31.08 -65.11
N THR A 4 31.42 31.91 -64.95
CA THR A 4 30.58 31.97 -63.74
C THR A 4 29.20 32.54 -64.09
N LEU A 5 28.37 31.78 -64.82
CA LEU A 5 26.93 32.11 -64.90
C LEU A 5 26.10 30.95 -65.47
N GLN A 6 25.81 29.93 -64.68
CA GLN A 6 24.60 29.12 -64.89
C GLN A 6 24.00 28.73 -63.53
N LEU A 7 22.69 28.94 -63.43
CA LEU A 7 21.76 28.46 -62.39
C LEU A 7 21.51 29.40 -61.18
N LEU A 8 21.15 30.64 -61.49
CA LEU A 8 20.13 31.40 -60.77
C LEU A 8 18.77 31.06 -61.39
N LEU A 9 18.11 29.99 -60.94
CA LEU A 9 16.66 29.70 -61.11
C LEU A 9 16.36 28.32 -60.49
N GLY A 10 16.07 28.31 -59.18
CA GLY A 10 15.69 27.10 -58.44
C GLY A 10 15.58 27.27 -56.93
N ALA A 11 15.48 28.51 -56.42
CA ALA A 11 15.46 28.81 -54.99
C ALA A 11 14.13 29.45 -54.55
N VAL A 12 12.99 28.91 -54.99
CA VAL A 12 11.67 29.12 -54.38
C VAL A 12 10.86 27.87 -54.66
N LEU A 13 10.77 26.96 -53.69
CA LEU A 13 9.82 25.82 -53.54
C LEU A 13 10.52 24.60 -52.90
N TRP A 14 10.96 24.74 -51.65
CA TRP A 14 10.98 23.61 -50.71
C TRP A 14 11.01 24.11 -49.26
N ARG A 15 9.90 24.72 -48.84
CA ARG A 15 9.56 24.91 -47.43
C ARG A 15 8.12 24.44 -47.20
N CYS A 16 7.91 23.16 -47.47
CA CYS A 16 6.90 22.34 -46.81
C CYS A 16 7.59 21.05 -46.39
N GLY A 17 8.60 21.17 -45.51
CA GLY A 17 8.91 20.07 -44.63
C GLY A 17 7.76 20.00 -43.64
N GLY A 18 6.92 18.97 -43.75
CA GLY A 18 6.02 18.63 -42.65
C GLY A 18 6.85 18.56 -41.37
N ALA A 19 6.39 19.22 -40.31
CA ALA A 19 6.99 19.05 -39.01
C ALA A 19 7.02 17.54 -38.73
N ALA A 20 8.21 16.95 -38.69
CA ALA A 20 8.36 15.62 -38.13
C ALA A 20 7.82 15.72 -36.70
N GLU A 21 6.73 15.01 -36.40
CA GLU A 21 6.18 14.97 -35.04
C GLU A 21 7.33 14.58 -34.10
N SER A 22 7.74 15.51 -33.22
CA SER A 22 8.87 15.28 -32.33
C SER A 22 8.48 14.18 -31.36
N GLN A 23 9.08 13.01 -31.55
CA GLN A 23 8.90 11.85 -30.70
C GLN A 23 9.74 12.03 -29.43
N THR A 24 9.13 11.82 -28.26
CA THR A 24 9.83 11.85 -26.98
C THR A 24 10.18 10.43 -26.51
N GLN A 25 11.37 10.25 -25.92
CA GLN A 25 11.78 8.93 -25.41
C GLN A 25 10.88 8.46 -24.25
N TYR A 26 10.71 9.27 -23.20
CA TYR A 26 9.91 8.91 -22.03
C TYR A 26 8.75 9.87 -21.76
N CYS A 27 7.53 9.34 -21.73
CA CYS A 27 6.36 10.08 -21.27
C CYS A 27 5.91 9.57 -19.91
N ILE A 28 6.01 10.41 -18.88
CA ILE A 28 5.63 10.11 -17.51
C ILE A 28 4.24 10.69 -17.25
N ILE A 29 3.31 9.86 -16.78
CA ILE A 29 1.91 10.25 -16.53
C ILE A 29 1.70 10.46 -15.03
N GLY A 30 1.67 11.72 -14.61
CA GLY A 30 1.49 12.15 -13.22
C GLY A 30 2.71 12.88 -12.65
N GLY A 31 2.52 14.12 -12.18
CA GLY A 31 3.49 14.97 -11.49
C GLY A 31 3.49 14.79 -9.97
N GLY A 32 3.12 13.60 -9.48
CA GLY A 32 3.27 13.23 -8.08
C GLY A 32 4.72 12.88 -7.71
N PRO A 33 5.01 12.55 -6.43
CA PRO A 33 6.38 12.30 -5.97
C PRO A 33 7.16 11.27 -6.78
N ALA A 34 6.49 10.22 -7.29
CA ALA A 34 7.15 9.22 -8.13
C ALA A 34 7.53 9.74 -9.53
N GLY A 35 6.65 10.54 -10.14
CA GLY A 35 6.90 11.11 -11.46
C GLY A 35 8.05 12.11 -11.43
N ILE A 36 8.03 13.03 -10.46
CA ILE A 36 9.10 14.02 -10.29
C ILE A 36 10.41 13.41 -9.77
N GLN A 37 10.37 12.30 -9.02
CA GLN A 37 11.57 11.56 -8.64
C GLN A 37 12.26 10.91 -9.85
N LEU A 38 11.49 10.31 -10.76
CA LEU A 38 12.03 9.75 -12.00
C LEU A 38 12.51 10.84 -12.95
N GLY A 39 11.72 11.91 -13.10
CA GLY A 39 12.11 13.08 -13.88
C GLY A 39 13.42 13.68 -13.39
N HIS A 40 13.64 13.76 -12.07
CA HIS A 40 14.92 14.17 -11.49
C HIS A 40 16.09 13.33 -11.99
N PHE A 41 15.96 12.00 -11.97
CA PHE A 41 17.02 11.13 -12.46
C PHE A 41 17.24 11.27 -13.97
N PHE A 42 16.18 11.41 -14.77
CA PHE A 42 16.30 11.62 -16.21
C PHE A 42 16.92 12.96 -16.58
N LEU A 43 16.56 14.04 -15.87
CA LEU A 43 17.14 15.37 -16.06
C LEU A 43 18.65 15.35 -15.83
N HIS A 44 19.08 14.79 -14.70
CA HIS A 44 20.50 14.73 -14.32
C HIS A 44 21.31 13.71 -15.14
N ALA A 45 20.65 12.82 -15.88
CA ALA A 45 21.26 11.94 -16.87
C ALA A 45 21.16 12.46 -18.32
N GLY A 46 20.61 13.66 -18.52
CA GLY A 46 20.45 14.28 -19.85
C GLY A 46 19.55 13.46 -20.78
N ARG A 47 18.49 12.86 -20.24
CA ARG A 47 17.54 12.05 -21.03
C ARG A 47 16.37 12.88 -21.52
N ASP A 48 15.83 12.50 -22.67
CA ASP A 48 14.64 13.11 -23.25
C ASP A 48 13.38 12.58 -22.57
N TYR A 49 12.65 13.45 -21.87
CA TYR A 49 11.43 13.07 -21.17
C TYR A 49 10.47 14.25 -21.02
N VAL A 50 9.20 13.91 -20.82
CA VAL A 50 8.14 14.84 -20.45
C VAL A 50 7.25 14.22 -19.36
N ILE A 51 6.83 15.04 -18.40
CA ILE A 51 5.83 14.69 -17.39
C ILE A 51 4.52 15.40 -17.71
N PHE A 52 3.40 14.68 -17.73
CA PHE A 52 2.06 15.25 -17.83
C PHE A 52 1.40 15.27 -16.45
N GLU A 53 1.07 16.47 -15.95
CA GLU A 53 0.35 16.68 -14.70
C GLU A 53 -0.97 17.38 -14.98
N LYS A 54 -2.07 16.81 -14.50
CA LYS A 54 -3.42 17.31 -14.77
C LYS A 54 -3.72 18.61 -14.01
N GLN A 55 -3.05 18.85 -12.88
CA GLN A 55 -3.20 20.06 -12.07
C GLN A 55 -2.10 21.08 -12.36
N ALA A 56 -2.19 22.24 -11.69
CA ALA A 56 -1.26 23.35 -11.87
C ALA A 56 0.09 23.17 -11.15
N THR A 57 0.19 22.22 -10.22
CA THR A 57 1.33 22.03 -9.30
C THR A 57 1.75 20.57 -9.21
N ALA A 58 3.03 20.33 -8.95
CA ALA A 58 3.53 19.01 -8.62
C ALA A 58 3.06 18.59 -7.23
N GLY A 59 2.78 17.30 -7.03
CA GLY A 59 2.31 16.79 -5.74
C GLY A 59 0.88 17.23 -5.35
N SER A 60 0.09 17.78 -6.27
CA SER A 60 -1.27 18.29 -6.06
C SER A 60 -2.23 17.35 -5.32
N PHE A 61 -2.04 16.02 -5.44
CA PHE A 61 -2.78 15.03 -4.65
C PHE A 61 -2.75 15.33 -3.14
N PHE A 62 -1.61 15.82 -2.64
CA PHE A 62 -1.42 16.13 -1.23
C PHE A 62 -1.98 17.49 -0.81
N GLU A 63 -2.54 18.30 -1.73
CA GLU A 63 -3.35 19.47 -1.38
C GLU A 63 -4.71 19.05 -0.80
N GLN A 64 -5.23 17.92 -1.27
CA GLN A 64 -6.52 17.36 -0.85
C GLN A 64 -6.36 16.23 0.18
N TYR A 65 -5.33 15.38 0.04
CA TYR A 65 -5.19 14.16 0.83
C TYR A 65 -3.96 14.16 1.74
N PRO A 66 -4.01 13.48 2.91
CA PRO A 66 -5.23 13.01 3.57
C PRO A 66 -6.22 14.15 3.82
N ARG A 67 -7.53 13.86 3.87
CA ARG A 67 -8.56 14.90 3.99
C ARG A 67 -8.35 15.75 5.24
N HIS A 68 -8.05 15.09 6.36
CA HIS A 68 -7.78 15.75 7.65
C HIS A 68 -6.31 16.18 7.80
N ARG A 69 -5.60 16.28 6.68
CA ARG A 69 -4.30 16.92 6.49
C ARG A 69 -3.13 16.43 7.35
N LYS A 70 -3.31 15.43 8.22
CA LYS A 70 -2.23 14.83 9.03
C LYS A 70 -1.65 13.58 8.37
N LEU A 71 -0.37 13.64 8.01
CA LEU A 71 0.32 12.52 7.37
C LEU A 71 0.49 11.32 8.32
N ILE A 72 0.64 10.12 7.76
CA ILE A 72 1.06 8.91 8.50
C ILE A 72 2.51 8.53 8.27
N SER A 73 3.24 9.32 7.47
CA SER A 73 4.64 9.13 7.15
C SER A 73 5.53 9.68 8.25
N LEU A 74 6.46 8.84 8.73
CA LEU A 74 7.41 9.19 9.78
C LEU A 74 8.35 10.32 9.32
N ASN A 75 8.56 11.29 10.20
CA ASN A 75 9.48 12.42 10.02
C ASN A 75 10.45 12.51 11.21
N LYS A 76 11.28 11.49 11.43
CA LYS A 76 12.27 11.52 12.52
C LYS A 76 13.49 12.32 12.08
N ARG A 77 13.56 13.56 12.55
CA ARG A 77 14.53 14.57 12.08
C ARG A 77 15.99 14.30 12.43
N LYS A 78 16.25 13.53 13.49
CA LYS A 78 17.59 13.35 14.04
C LYS A 78 17.84 11.87 14.31
N VAL A 79 19.01 11.44 13.86
CA VAL A 79 19.65 10.17 14.20
C VAL A 79 20.89 10.47 15.03
N ARG A 80 21.44 9.45 15.70
CA ARG A 80 22.66 9.58 16.49
C ARG A 80 23.81 10.05 15.60
N GLU A 81 24.73 10.84 16.16
CA GLU A 81 25.95 11.28 15.50
C GLU A 81 26.76 10.09 14.95
N GLY A 82 27.44 10.29 13.81
CA GLY A 82 28.23 9.26 13.12
C GLY A 82 27.43 8.35 12.18
N ARG A 83 26.12 8.59 11.99
CA ARG A 83 25.28 7.90 10.99
C ARG A 83 25.28 8.66 9.65
N SER A 84 25.24 7.93 8.55
CA SER A 84 25.21 8.50 7.19
C SER A 84 23.87 9.16 6.85
N GLU A 85 23.86 9.99 5.81
CA GLU A 85 22.61 10.55 5.26
C GLU A 85 21.66 9.44 4.79
N ASP A 86 22.19 8.39 4.16
CA ASP A 86 21.38 7.24 3.72
C ASP A 86 20.77 6.47 4.91
N PHE A 87 21.47 6.41 6.05
CA PHE A 87 20.87 5.87 7.26
C PHE A 87 19.70 6.72 7.76
N ALA A 88 19.84 8.05 7.74
CA ALA A 88 18.78 8.96 8.15
C ALA A 88 17.50 8.77 7.33
N PHE A 89 17.64 8.44 6.04
CA PHE A 89 16.53 8.08 5.15
C PHE A 89 15.73 6.84 5.60
N ARG A 90 16.23 5.99 6.51
CA ARG A 90 15.41 4.95 7.16
C ARG A 90 14.25 5.54 7.97
N HIS A 91 14.41 6.77 8.44
CA HIS A 91 13.46 7.43 9.34
C HIS A 91 12.86 8.74 8.78
N ASP A 92 13.26 9.14 7.57
CA ASP A 92 12.59 10.16 6.76
C ASP A 92 11.75 9.47 5.68
N TRP A 93 10.43 9.51 5.86
CA TRP A 93 9.48 8.87 4.96
C TRP A 93 8.84 9.79 3.92
N ASN A 94 9.32 11.03 3.81
CA ASN A 94 8.70 12.07 2.99
C ASN A 94 9.64 12.59 1.89
N THR A 95 10.94 12.67 2.18
CA THR A 95 11.93 13.29 1.28
C THR A 95 12.31 12.33 0.13
N LEU A 96 12.44 12.91 -1.07
CA LEU A 96 12.91 12.28 -2.31
C LEU A 96 14.45 12.25 -2.38
N ILE A 97 14.99 11.36 -3.19
CA ILE A 97 16.44 11.25 -3.43
C ILE A 97 16.85 12.40 -4.34
N ASP A 98 17.71 13.27 -3.84
CA ASP A 98 18.26 14.40 -4.57
C ASP A 98 19.71 14.16 -4.97
N VAL A 99 19.97 14.00 -6.28
CA VAL A 99 21.29 13.73 -6.83
C VAL A 99 22.17 14.97 -7.01
N ARG A 100 21.64 16.17 -6.72
CA ARG A 100 22.42 17.41 -6.76
C ARG A 100 23.50 17.41 -5.68
N GLU A 101 24.52 18.24 -5.90
CA GLU A 101 25.54 18.53 -4.89
C GLU A 101 24.89 19.11 -3.62
N ALA A 102 25.44 18.80 -2.44
CA ALA A 102 24.81 19.06 -1.15
C ALA A 102 24.30 20.50 -0.96
N GLY A 103 25.04 21.51 -1.44
CA GLY A 103 24.64 22.92 -1.34
C GLY A 103 23.52 23.38 -2.28
N ARG A 104 23.10 22.52 -3.23
CA ARG A 104 22.03 22.79 -4.21
C ARG A 104 20.81 21.88 -4.05
N ARG A 105 20.84 20.99 -3.05
CA ARG A 105 19.72 20.08 -2.79
C ARG A 105 18.53 20.85 -2.23
N THR A 106 17.32 20.40 -2.53
CA THR A 106 16.11 20.92 -1.89
C THR A 106 16.12 20.51 -0.42
N PRO A 107 15.97 21.45 0.53
CA PRO A 107 15.96 21.12 1.95
C PRO A 107 14.91 20.04 2.28
N PRO A 108 15.30 18.97 3.00
CA PRO A 108 14.44 17.82 3.24
C PRO A 108 13.25 18.19 4.15
N VAL A 109 12.20 17.37 4.13
CA VAL A 109 10.99 17.58 4.96
C VAL A 109 11.33 17.62 6.47
N THR A 110 12.38 16.90 6.88
CA THR A 110 12.91 16.89 8.25
C THR A 110 13.46 18.24 8.72
N GLU A 111 13.78 19.16 7.81
CA GLU A 111 14.16 20.54 8.15
C GLU A 111 12.96 21.49 8.21
N ARG A 112 11.84 21.11 7.59
CA ARG A 112 10.63 21.94 7.44
C ARG A 112 9.62 21.76 8.57
N SER A 113 9.49 20.55 9.12
CA SER A 113 8.57 20.28 10.24
C SER A 113 9.29 19.66 11.44
N LYS A 114 8.88 20.10 12.65
CA LYS A 114 9.30 19.52 13.93
C LYS A 114 8.45 18.32 14.36
N GLU A 115 7.30 18.11 13.72
CA GLU A 115 6.36 17.05 14.06
C GLU A 115 6.84 15.69 13.56
N LEU A 116 6.54 14.63 14.34
CA LEU A 116 6.85 13.25 13.96
C LEU A 116 6.00 12.78 12.76
N PHE A 117 4.79 13.34 12.65
CA PHE A 117 3.82 13.09 11.58
C PHE A 117 3.30 14.45 11.10
N PRO A 118 3.96 15.06 10.10
CA PRO A 118 3.71 16.43 9.71
C PRO A 118 2.31 16.66 9.12
N HIS A 119 1.87 17.92 9.16
CA HIS A 119 0.80 18.41 8.29
C HIS A 119 1.17 18.26 6.80
N ALA A 120 0.20 17.92 5.95
CA ALA A 120 0.37 17.57 4.55
C ALA A 120 0.82 18.77 3.69
N SER A 121 0.54 20.00 4.09
CA SER A 121 1.03 21.21 3.39
C SER A 121 2.56 21.24 3.30
N VAL A 122 3.26 20.75 4.33
CA VAL A 122 4.73 20.69 4.34
C VAL A 122 5.26 19.81 3.21
N LEU A 123 4.55 18.72 2.90
CA LEU A 123 4.90 17.83 1.80
C LEU A 123 4.57 18.48 0.45
N VAL A 124 3.45 19.21 0.33
CA VAL A 124 3.10 19.95 -0.89
C VAL A 124 4.17 20.98 -1.23
N GLU A 125 4.56 21.81 -0.26
CA GLU A 125 5.61 22.82 -0.41
C GLU A 125 6.93 22.18 -0.86
N TYR A 126 7.35 21.09 -0.19
CA TYR A 126 8.56 20.36 -0.55
C TYR A 126 8.52 19.79 -1.98
N LEU A 127 7.42 19.15 -2.37
CA LEU A 127 7.30 18.53 -3.69
C LEU A 127 7.26 19.58 -4.82
N SER A 128 6.59 20.71 -4.57
CA SER A 128 6.58 21.84 -5.51
C SER A 128 8.00 22.38 -5.72
N GLU A 129 8.74 22.64 -4.64
CA GLU A 129 10.11 23.16 -4.71
C GLU A 129 11.08 22.15 -5.36
N PHE A 130 10.95 20.86 -5.05
CA PHE A 130 11.75 19.80 -5.67
C PHE A 130 11.51 19.69 -7.19
N ALA A 131 10.31 20.03 -7.66
CA ALA A 131 9.94 19.98 -9.07
C ALA A 131 10.42 21.20 -9.89
N GLU A 132 10.84 22.29 -9.25
CA GLU A 132 11.13 23.56 -9.94
C GLU A 132 12.19 23.45 -11.05
N GLU A 133 13.24 22.65 -10.83
CA GLU A 133 14.29 22.44 -11.85
C GLU A 133 13.79 21.69 -13.08
N GLN A 134 12.66 20.99 -12.96
CA GLN A 134 12.05 20.19 -14.01
C GLN A 134 10.93 20.93 -14.74
N ASN A 135 10.69 22.22 -14.45
CA ASN A 135 9.54 22.97 -14.97
C ASN A 135 9.46 22.99 -16.51
N GLU A 136 10.59 22.96 -17.22
CA GLU A 136 10.60 22.89 -18.69
C GLU A 136 10.17 21.50 -19.24
N HIS A 137 10.25 20.47 -18.40
CA HIS A 137 9.88 19.08 -18.70
C HIS A 137 8.51 18.68 -18.13
N ILE A 138 7.90 19.49 -17.27
CA ILE A 138 6.56 19.23 -16.71
C ILE A 138 5.51 20.07 -17.44
N ARG A 139 4.56 19.38 -18.07
CA ARG A 139 3.37 19.97 -18.66
C ARG A 139 2.25 19.94 -17.62
N TYR A 140 2.10 21.03 -16.87
CA TYR A 140 0.98 21.24 -15.96
C TYR A 140 -0.34 21.48 -16.73
N ASN A 141 -1.48 21.36 -16.04
CA ASN A 141 -2.82 21.50 -16.61
C ASN A 141 -3.01 20.66 -17.89
N SER A 142 -2.36 19.49 -17.95
CA SER A 142 -2.32 18.63 -19.12
C SER A 142 -2.76 17.23 -18.72
N SER A 143 -4.01 16.91 -19.01
CA SER A 143 -4.64 15.65 -18.63
C SER A 143 -4.56 14.65 -19.78
N VAL A 144 -3.88 13.54 -19.56
CA VAL A 144 -3.85 12.41 -20.51
C VAL A 144 -5.19 11.69 -20.47
N GLN A 145 -5.94 11.74 -21.57
CA GLN A 145 -7.28 11.16 -21.69
C GLN A 145 -7.26 9.76 -22.31
N LYS A 146 -6.28 9.50 -23.19
CA LYS A 146 -6.17 8.23 -23.90
C LYS A 146 -4.72 7.88 -24.20
N ILE A 147 -4.36 6.62 -24.05
CA ILE A 147 -3.08 6.02 -24.41
C ILE A 147 -3.37 4.85 -25.32
N GLN A 148 -2.80 4.87 -26.53
CA GLN A 148 -2.94 3.79 -27.50
C GLN A 148 -1.59 3.43 -28.11
N ARG A 149 -1.45 2.18 -28.56
CA ARG A 149 -0.23 1.71 -29.21
C ARG A 149 -0.31 1.89 -30.72
N GLN A 150 0.70 2.52 -31.31
CA GLN A 150 0.85 2.71 -32.74
C GLN A 150 2.19 2.09 -33.18
N GLY A 151 2.15 0.86 -33.67
CA GLY A 151 3.37 0.12 -34.00
C GLY A 151 4.23 -0.16 -32.76
N SER A 152 5.46 0.36 -32.76
CA SER A 152 6.41 0.23 -31.64
C SER A 152 6.35 1.37 -30.62
N ILE A 153 5.55 2.41 -30.87
CA ILE A 153 5.45 3.62 -30.04
C ILE A 153 4.03 3.76 -29.46
N PHE A 154 3.87 4.70 -28.54
CA PHE A 154 2.60 5.07 -27.93
C PHE A 154 2.14 6.45 -28.41
N GLU A 155 0.86 6.58 -28.74
CA GLU A 155 0.19 7.86 -28.99
C GLU A 155 -0.67 8.21 -27.77
N LEU A 156 -0.42 9.38 -27.20
CA LEU A 156 -1.17 9.96 -26.08
C LEU A 156 -2.09 11.05 -26.62
N THR A 157 -3.36 11.03 -26.20
CA THR A 157 -4.28 12.16 -26.38
C THR A 157 -4.30 12.97 -25.09
N VAL A 158 -3.81 14.20 -25.16
CA VAL A 158 -3.66 15.09 -24.00
C VAL A 158 -4.62 16.26 -24.14
N ALA A 159 -5.42 16.51 -23.12
CA ALA A 159 -6.34 17.64 -23.04
C ALA A 159 -5.79 18.72 -22.10
N SER A 160 -5.95 19.98 -22.49
CA SER A 160 -5.66 21.15 -21.65
C SER A 160 -6.93 22.00 -21.56
N PRO A 161 -7.16 22.73 -20.44
CA PRO A 161 -8.39 23.50 -20.23
C PRO A 161 -8.75 24.45 -21.39
N ASP A 162 -7.74 25.09 -21.99
CA ASP A 162 -7.93 26.18 -22.96
C ASP A 162 -7.50 25.81 -24.39
N SER A 163 -7.32 24.52 -24.69
CA SER A 163 -6.79 24.11 -26.01
C SER A 163 -7.37 22.77 -26.47
N PRO A 164 -7.51 22.57 -27.79
CA PRO A 164 -7.96 21.29 -28.32
C PRO A 164 -7.00 20.18 -27.89
N SER A 165 -7.54 18.97 -27.73
CA SER A 165 -6.70 17.82 -27.41
C SER A 165 -5.64 17.62 -28.48
N HIS A 166 -4.39 17.50 -28.05
CA HIS A 166 -3.25 17.30 -28.92
C HIS A 166 -2.72 15.88 -28.76
N ARG A 167 -2.07 15.40 -29.82
CA ARG A 167 -1.43 14.09 -29.86
C ARG A 167 0.04 14.24 -29.46
N PHE A 168 0.52 13.26 -28.72
CA PHE A 168 1.92 13.19 -28.30
C PHE A 168 2.45 11.79 -28.54
N LEU A 169 3.64 11.68 -29.15
CA LEU A 169 4.25 10.40 -29.50
C LEU A 169 5.39 10.08 -28.53
N CYS A 170 5.34 8.88 -27.96
CA CYS A 170 6.25 8.43 -26.90
C CYS A 170 6.83 7.05 -27.25
N VAL A 171 8.15 6.88 -27.13
CA VAL A 171 8.77 5.54 -27.28
C VAL A 171 8.31 4.64 -26.14
N GLU A 172 8.44 5.13 -24.90
CA GLU A 172 8.06 4.42 -23.69
C GLU A 172 7.19 5.32 -22.79
N VAL A 173 6.29 4.68 -22.04
CA VAL A 173 5.34 5.35 -21.16
C VAL A 173 5.52 4.86 -19.74
N ILE A 174 5.60 5.78 -18.78
CA ILE A 174 5.72 5.46 -17.35
C ILE A 174 4.47 5.99 -16.65
N ILE A 175 3.66 5.07 -16.13
CA ILE A 175 2.44 5.38 -15.40
C ILE A 175 2.80 5.67 -13.94
N ALA A 176 2.71 6.94 -13.55
CA ALA A 176 2.99 7.46 -12.21
C ALA A 176 1.76 8.11 -11.55
N THR A 177 0.55 7.72 -12.00
CA THR A 177 -0.73 8.33 -11.59
C THR A 177 -1.15 8.02 -10.15
N GLY A 178 -0.50 7.04 -9.51
CA GLY A 178 -0.94 6.51 -8.22
C GLY A 178 -2.33 5.85 -8.28
N LEU A 179 -2.99 5.74 -7.12
CA LEU A 179 -4.35 5.23 -6.99
C LEU A 179 -5.34 6.40 -6.90
N ALA A 180 -5.93 6.79 -8.03
CA ALA A 180 -6.77 7.98 -8.11
C ALA A 180 -8.28 7.71 -8.13
N LYS A 181 -8.71 6.46 -8.38
CA LYS A 181 -10.13 6.12 -8.54
C LYS A 181 -10.73 5.56 -7.24
N PRO A 182 -11.69 6.24 -6.60
CA PRO A 182 -12.31 5.75 -5.37
C PRO A 182 -13.17 4.51 -5.62
N ARG A 183 -13.27 3.63 -4.61
CA ARG A 183 -14.24 2.52 -4.63
C ARG A 183 -15.62 3.05 -4.25
N LEU A 184 -16.57 2.89 -5.19
CA LEU A 184 -17.95 3.30 -5.01
C LEU A 184 -18.71 2.39 -4.02
N ALA A 185 -19.78 2.92 -3.44
CA ALA A 185 -20.58 2.22 -2.44
C ALA A 185 -21.54 1.18 -3.01
N ASN A 186 -21.90 1.22 -4.29
CA ASN A 186 -22.99 0.44 -4.88
C ASN A 186 -22.92 -1.07 -4.58
N LEU A 187 -21.72 -1.64 -4.57
CA LEU A 187 -21.52 -3.06 -4.29
C LEU A 187 -21.85 -3.44 -2.84
N ARG A 188 -21.78 -2.50 -1.90
CA ARG A 188 -21.95 -2.72 -0.46
C ARG A 188 -23.16 -2.02 0.14
N VAL A 189 -23.72 -1.04 -0.55
CA VAL A 189 -24.84 -0.24 -0.06
C VAL A 189 -25.91 -0.16 -1.15
N ASP A 190 -27.15 -0.46 -0.78
CA ASP A 190 -28.37 -0.08 -1.51
C ASP A 190 -28.83 1.29 -0.98
N GLY A 191 -29.04 2.27 -1.86
CA GLY A 191 -29.17 3.68 -1.47
C GLY A 191 -27.82 4.40 -1.44
N ALA A 192 -26.90 4.02 -2.32
CA ALA A 192 -25.54 4.56 -2.39
C ALA A 192 -25.49 6.08 -2.69
N GLU A 193 -26.55 6.65 -3.26
CA GLU A 193 -26.72 8.09 -3.49
C GLU A 193 -26.78 8.93 -2.20
N HIS A 194 -27.10 8.29 -1.06
CA HIS A 194 -27.14 8.94 0.25
C HIS A 194 -25.81 8.85 1.00
N VAL A 195 -24.79 8.22 0.42
CA VAL A 195 -23.50 7.98 1.07
C VAL A 195 -22.46 8.98 0.59
N LEU A 196 -21.88 9.72 1.54
CA LEU A 196 -20.80 10.67 1.28
C LEU A 196 -19.47 9.95 1.03
N GLY A 197 -18.75 10.32 -0.03
CA GLY A 197 -17.41 9.83 -0.29
C GLY A 197 -16.39 10.50 0.64
N TYR A 198 -15.39 9.74 1.10
CA TYR A 198 -14.23 10.35 1.78
C TYR A 198 -13.57 11.43 0.92
N GLU A 199 -13.51 11.25 -0.39
CA GLU A 199 -12.98 12.26 -1.33
C GLU A 199 -13.69 13.62 -1.24
N ASP A 200 -14.95 13.64 -0.80
CA ASP A 200 -15.83 14.81 -0.77
C ASP A 200 -15.92 15.46 0.63
N LEU A 201 -15.31 14.87 1.65
CA LEU A 201 -15.36 15.39 3.03
C LEU A 201 -14.60 16.72 3.17
N PRO A 202 -15.02 17.63 4.06
CA PRO A 202 -14.20 18.78 4.44
C PRO A 202 -12.91 18.36 5.15
N SER A 203 -11.98 19.31 5.32
CA SER A 203 -10.72 19.04 6.01
C SER A 203 -10.86 18.95 7.53
N SER A 204 -11.80 19.68 8.13
CA SER A 204 -12.16 19.56 9.55
C SER A 204 -13.56 18.97 9.72
N GLY A 205 -13.85 18.51 10.94
CA GLY A 205 -15.17 18.02 11.31
C GLY A 205 -16.19 19.08 11.72
N GLU A 206 -15.90 20.38 11.64
CA GLU A 206 -16.78 21.45 12.15
C GLU A 206 -18.20 21.42 11.54
N SER A 207 -18.35 21.02 10.27
CA SER A 207 -19.67 20.91 9.64
C SER A 207 -20.50 19.74 10.17
N PHE A 208 -19.91 18.87 11.00
CA PHE A 208 -20.53 17.71 11.62
C PHE A 208 -20.90 17.95 13.11
N GLU A 209 -20.84 19.20 13.58
CA GLU A 209 -21.16 19.57 14.95
C GLU A 209 -22.54 19.04 15.40
N GLY A 210 -22.55 18.24 16.46
CA GLY A 210 -23.76 17.68 17.06
C GLY A 210 -24.46 16.58 16.24
N GLN A 211 -23.84 16.11 15.15
CA GLN A 211 -24.43 15.11 14.24
C GLN A 211 -24.00 13.68 14.57
N ALA A 212 -24.84 12.71 14.22
CA ALA A 212 -24.56 11.27 14.30
C ALA A 212 -24.01 10.76 12.96
N VAL A 213 -22.88 10.05 12.99
CA VAL A 213 -22.16 9.64 11.77
C VAL A 213 -21.83 8.15 11.76
N LEU A 214 -22.17 7.49 10.64
CA LEU A 214 -21.74 6.13 10.33
C LEU A 214 -20.61 6.13 9.30
N ILE A 215 -19.45 5.57 9.64
CA ILE A 215 -18.29 5.42 8.77
C ILE A 215 -18.16 3.97 8.31
N LEU A 216 -18.15 3.75 6.99
CA LEU A 216 -18.00 2.45 6.36
C LEU A 216 -16.54 2.23 5.92
N GLY A 217 -15.82 1.40 6.67
CA GLY A 217 -14.45 0.98 6.37
C GLY A 217 -13.55 0.94 7.61
N GLN A 218 -12.39 0.29 7.49
CA GLN A 218 -11.37 0.18 8.55
C GLN A 218 -9.95 0.52 8.05
N GLY A 219 -9.82 1.25 6.95
CA GLY A 219 -8.51 1.71 6.45
C GLY A 219 -8.02 2.94 7.20
N ASN A 220 -6.78 3.38 6.91
CA ASN A 220 -6.25 4.63 7.45
C ASN A 220 -7.20 5.83 7.19
N ALA A 221 -7.87 5.89 6.03
CA ALA A 221 -8.90 6.91 5.72
C ALA A 221 -10.09 6.88 6.69
N ALA A 222 -10.64 5.70 7.00
CA ALA A 222 -11.77 5.58 7.92
C ALA A 222 -11.39 6.02 9.34
N LEU A 223 -10.21 5.60 9.82
CA LEU A 223 -9.78 5.87 11.18
C LEU A 223 -9.29 7.31 11.38
N GLU A 224 -8.76 7.99 10.35
CA GLU A 224 -8.56 9.45 10.47
C GLU A 224 -9.87 10.22 10.47
N THR A 225 -10.86 9.78 9.68
CA THR A 225 -12.16 10.44 9.67
C THR A 225 -12.85 10.25 11.00
N ALA A 226 -12.85 9.05 11.56
CA ALA A 226 -13.35 8.83 12.92
C ALA A 226 -12.64 9.76 13.92
N GLN A 227 -11.31 9.75 13.94
CA GLN A 227 -10.52 10.55 14.88
C GLN A 227 -10.78 12.07 14.74
N GLU A 228 -10.93 12.58 13.53
CA GLU A 228 -11.24 14.00 13.30
C GLU A 228 -12.66 14.37 13.74
N LEU A 229 -13.64 13.53 13.42
CA LEU A 229 -15.05 13.82 13.65
C LEU A 229 -15.45 13.69 15.12
N GLN A 230 -14.80 12.81 15.89
CA GLN A 230 -15.13 12.50 17.29
C GLN A 230 -15.24 13.72 18.22
N GLN A 231 -14.52 14.81 17.94
CA GLN A 231 -14.57 16.02 18.77
C GLN A 231 -15.76 16.94 18.46
N TYR A 232 -16.49 16.69 17.37
CA TYR A 232 -17.60 17.51 16.88
C TYR A 232 -18.94 16.76 16.92
N THR A 233 -18.93 15.47 16.62
CA THR A 233 -20.13 14.64 16.47
C THR A 233 -20.75 14.23 17.80
N SER A 234 -22.05 13.93 17.82
CA SER A 234 -22.71 13.33 18.99
C SER A 234 -22.35 11.86 19.19
N GLU A 235 -22.13 11.13 18.09
CA GLU A 235 -21.72 9.73 18.07
C GLU A 235 -21.05 9.36 16.74
N VAL A 236 -20.02 8.51 16.80
CA VAL A 236 -19.39 7.90 15.63
C VAL A 236 -19.53 6.38 15.69
N HIS A 237 -20.12 5.82 14.63
CA HIS A 237 -20.18 4.37 14.42
C HIS A 237 -19.23 4.00 13.28
N LEU A 238 -18.31 3.08 13.50
CA LEU A 238 -17.41 2.59 12.47
C LEU A 238 -17.69 1.13 12.15
N VAL A 239 -18.08 0.82 10.91
CA VAL A 239 -18.42 -0.54 10.51
C VAL A 239 -17.56 -1.02 9.35
N SER A 240 -17.13 -2.28 9.42
CA SER A 240 -16.15 -2.85 8.51
C SER A 240 -16.31 -4.36 8.36
N ARG A 241 -15.62 -4.92 7.36
CA ARG A 241 -15.45 -6.37 7.19
C ARG A 241 -14.15 -6.83 7.80
N ALA A 242 -14.10 -8.05 8.32
CA ALA A 242 -12.85 -8.67 8.77
C ALA A 242 -11.79 -8.71 7.66
N ARG A 243 -10.50 -8.61 8.01
CA ARG A 243 -9.39 -8.75 7.06
C ARG A 243 -8.50 -9.92 7.44
N PRO A 244 -7.99 -10.70 6.47
CA PRO A 244 -7.02 -11.76 6.76
C PRO A 244 -5.80 -11.21 7.51
N LEU A 245 -5.42 -11.87 8.61
CA LEU A 245 -4.25 -11.52 9.42
C LEU A 245 -3.02 -12.35 8.99
N PRO A 246 -1.79 -11.84 9.15
CA PRO A 246 -0.57 -12.60 8.82
C PRO A 246 -0.42 -13.91 9.59
N GLU A 247 -0.83 -13.94 10.86
CA GLU A 247 -0.81 -15.10 11.76
C GLU A 247 -1.90 -16.15 11.46
N GLY A 248 -2.75 -15.91 10.46
CA GLY A 248 -3.96 -16.69 10.20
C GLY A 248 -5.21 -16.10 10.87
N GLY A 249 -6.39 -16.52 10.41
CA GLY A 249 -7.66 -15.94 10.83
C GLY A 249 -7.95 -14.57 10.22
N SER A 250 -8.87 -13.83 10.82
CA SER A 250 -9.31 -12.52 10.36
C SER A 250 -9.55 -11.54 11.50
N GLY A 251 -9.40 -10.25 11.22
CA GLY A 251 -9.70 -9.17 12.16
C GLY A 251 -9.13 -7.83 11.71
N VAL A 252 -8.76 -7.00 12.67
CA VAL A 252 -8.18 -5.66 12.46
C VAL A 252 -6.69 -5.77 12.19
N ARG A 253 -6.23 -5.18 11.09
CA ARG A 253 -4.80 -5.14 10.77
C ARG A 253 -4.16 -3.87 11.35
N LEU A 254 -3.43 -4.04 12.44
CA LEU A 254 -2.65 -2.97 13.07
C LEU A 254 -1.21 -3.00 12.54
N ALA A 255 -0.67 -1.83 12.15
CA ALA A 255 0.65 -1.74 11.53
C ALA A 255 1.78 -2.28 12.43
N TYR A 256 1.65 -2.13 13.75
CA TYR A 256 2.63 -2.67 14.68
C TYR A 256 2.58 -4.20 14.78
N GLN A 257 1.43 -4.84 14.57
CA GLN A 257 1.29 -6.30 14.60
C GLN A 257 1.68 -6.96 13.28
N THR A 258 1.49 -6.26 12.17
CA THR A 258 1.69 -6.81 10.82
C THR A 258 3.03 -6.45 10.21
N HIS A 259 3.76 -5.51 10.83
CA HIS A 259 4.96 -4.84 10.29
C HIS A 259 4.75 -4.09 8.96
N TYR A 260 3.51 -4.01 8.48
CA TYR A 260 3.18 -3.32 7.24
C TYR A 260 2.71 -1.90 7.54
N VAL A 261 3.47 -0.91 7.07
CA VAL A 261 3.22 0.52 7.36
C VAL A 261 1.90 1.05 6.79
N GLY A 262 1.30 0.36 5.82
CA GLY A 262 0.01 0.69 5.23
C GLY A 262 -1.22 0.22 6.01
N ASP A 263 -1.03 -0.63 7.02
CA ASP A 263 -2.09 -1.02 7.95
C ASP A 263 -2.33 0.10 8.99
N ILE A 264 -3.32 -0.09 9.87
CA ILE A 264 -3.82 0.99 10.74
C ILE A 264 -2.74 1.42 11.73
N ARG A 265 -2.50 2.75 11.80
CA ARG A 265 -1.54 3.34 12.74
C ARG A 265 -2.17 3.46 14.13
N ALA A 266 -1.42 3.11 15.18
CA ALA A 266 -1.87 3.24 16.57
C ALA A 266 -2.30 4.68 16.93
N GLY A 267 -1.70 5.70 16.30
CA GLY A 267 -2.11 7.10 16.51
C GLY A 267 -3.51 7.46 16.00
N ARG A 268 -4.21 6.55 15.30
CA ARG A 268 -5.55 6.75 14.74
C ARG A 268 -6.62 5.84 15.38
N THR A 269 -6.32 5.21 16.52
CA THR A 269 -7.22 4.24 17.16
C THR A 269 -7.94 4.80 18.39
N THR A 270 -8.09 6.13 18.49
CA THR A 270 -8.78 6.81 19.61
C THR A 270 -10.22 6.31 19.80
N ILE A 271 -10.89 5.86 18.72
CA ILE A 271 -12.20 5.21 18.79
C ILE A 271 -12.25 3.96 19.67
N LEU A 272 -11.13 3.27 19.86
CA LEU A 272 -11.05 2.12 20.77
C LEU A 272 -11.17 2.58 22.23
N ASP A 273 -10.57 3.73 22.56
CA ASP A 273 -10.62 4.29 23.91
C ASP A 273 -12.00 4.85 24.20
N THR A 274 -12.60 5.62 23.29
CA THR A 274 -13.94 6.21 23.49
C THR A 274 -15.04 5.17 23.58
N TYR A 275 -14.94 4.08 22.80
CA TYR A 275 -15.81 2.92 22.95
C TYR A 275 -15.70 2.30 24.35
N LEU A 276 -14.48 2.04 24.84
CA LEU A 276 -14.25 1.47 26.18
C LEU A 276 -14.78 2.39 27.29
N LEU A 277 -14.63 3.70 27.10
CA LEU A 277 -15.12 4.73 28.03
C LEU A 277 -16.63 4.98 27.90
N LYS A 278 -17.34 4.22 27.06
CA LYS A 278 -18.79 4.37 26.79
C LYS A 278 -19.17 5.80 26.38
N SER A 279 -18.30 6.46 25.62
CA SER A 279 -18.51 7.82 25.10
C SER A 279 -19.34 7.82 23.81
N LEU A 280 -20.37 6.97 23.74
CA LEU A 280 -21.33 6.79 22.63
C LEU A 280 -20.76 6.30 21.28
N ASP A 281 -19.46 6.36 21.08
CA ASP A 281 -18.83 5.79 19.89
C ASP A 281 -18.86 4.26 19.89
N THR A 282 -19.03 3.68 18.72
CA THR A 282 -18.97 2.23 18.54
C THR A 282 -18.14 1.85 17.32
N PHE A 283 -17.60 0.64 17.34
CA PHE A 283 -17.01 0.04 16.16
C PHE A 283 -17.46 -1.40 16.02
N ASP A 284 -17.58 -1.84 14.79
CA ASP A 284 -17.73 -3.23 14.42
C ASP A 284 -16.82 -3.53 13.23
N PHE A 285 -15.63 -4.08 13.53
CA PHE A 285 -14.64 -4.35 12.50
C PHE A 285 -14.94 -5.62 11.70
N ASP A 286 -15.83 -6.46 12.20
CA ASP A 286 -16.19 -7.76 11.63
C ASP A 286 -17.67 -7.82 11.18
N GLY A 287 -18.44 -6.76 11.40
CA GLY A 287 -19.89 -6.65 11.18
C GLY A 287 -20.37 -6.76 9.74
N ILE A 288 -19.49 -7.05 8.78
CA ILE A 288 -19.88 -7.30 7.39
C ILE A 288 -19.20 -8.56 6.90
N GLU A 289 -19.98 -9.64 6.79
CA GLU A 289 -19.59 -10.82 6.04
C GLU A 289 -19.57 -10.54 4.53
N ALA A 290 -18.90 -11.40 3.76
CA ALA A 290 -18.66 -11.15 2.35
C ALA A 290 -19.95 -10.96 1.52
N PHE A 291 -21.06 -11.58 1.93
CA PHE A 291 -22.37 -11.52 1.29
C PHE A 291 -23.32 -10.47 1.87
N MET A 292 -22.98 -9.82 2.99
CA MET A 292 -23.83 -8.79 3.57
C MET A 292 -23.63 -7.43 2.89
N ARG A 293 -24.71 -6.65 2.85
CA ARG A 293 -24.80 -5.27 2.35
C ARG A 293 -25.51 -4.40 3.40
N PHE A 294 -25.54 -3.11 3.13
CA PHE A 294 -26.40 -2.15 3.84
C PHE A 294 -27.53 -1.71 2.94
N THR A 295 -28.68 -1.37 3.53
CA THR A 295 -29.67 -0.51 2.89
C THR A 295 -29.76 0.80 3.67
N VAL A 296 -29.69 1.92 2.95
CA VAL A 296 -29.85 3.27 3.48
C VAL A 296 -31.16 3.83 2.95
N VAL A 297 -32.03 4.26 3.86
CA VAL A 297 -33.34 4.84 3.52
C VAL A 297 -33.52 6.14 4.29
N PRO A 298 -33.89 7.25 3.63
CA PRO A 298 -34.23 8.50 4.31
C PRO A 298 -35.42 8.32 5.28
N CYS A 299 -35.31 8.86 6.49
CA CYS A 299 -36.34 8.83 7.52
C CYS A 299 -36.23 10.10 8.39
N GLY A 300 -37.29 10.93 8.43
CA GLY A 300 -37.32 12.14 9.28
C GLY A 300 -36.17 13.13 9.04
N GLY A 301 -35.74 13.32 7.79
CA GLY A 301 -34.59 14.18 7.45
C GLY A 301 -33.20 13.57 7.75
N ARG A 302 -33.16 12.35 8.28
CA ARG A 302 -31.95 11.55 8.56
C ARG A 302 -31.93 10.28 7.71
N LEU A 303 -30.97 9.40 8.00
CA LEU A 303 -30.72 8.16 7.28
C LEU A 303 -30.86 6.95 8.21
N CYS A 304 -31.86 6.12 7.94
CA CYS A 304 -32.02 4.84 8.61
C CYS A 304 -31.21 3.77 7.86
N VAL A 305 -30.42 2.99 8.61
CA VAL A 305 -29.48 2.01 8.05
C VAL A 305 -29.76 0.62 8.61
N TRP A 306 -29.78 -0.39 7.74
CA TRP A 306 -29.91 -1.80 8.14
C TRP A 306 -28.84 -2.64 7.47
N TYR A 307 -28.37 -3.67 8.18
CA TYR A 307 -27.70 -4.82 7.57
C TYR A 307 -28.72 -5.64 6.79
N ILE A 308 -28.32 -6.09 5.61
CA ILE A 308 -29.15 -6.92 4.73
C ILE A 308 -28.29 -8.02 4.09
N SER A 309 -28.86 -9.20 4.00
CA SER A 309 -28.35 -10.33 3.26
C SER A 309 -29.23 -10.60 2.03
N LYS A 310 -29.04 -11.74 1.37
CA LYS A 310 -29.79 -12.10 0.17
C LYS A 310 -31.14 -12.73 0.54
N GLU A 311 -31.22 -13.24 1.76
CA GLU A 311 -32.34 -13.94 2.36
C GLU A 311 -33.52 -12.99 2.60
N GLU A 312 -33.27 -11.73 2.95
CA GLU A 312 -34.32 -10.72 3.16
C GLU A 312 -34.87 -10.14 1.85
N CYS A 313 -34.36 -10.56 0.68
CA CYS A 313 -34.87 -10.06 -0.60
C CYS A 313 -36.33 -10.44 -0.85
N ASN A 314 -37.18 -9.43 -1.00
CA ASN A 314 -38.62 -9.57 -1.24
C ASN A 314 -39.00 -9.69 -2.74
N SER A 315 -38.03 -9.89 -3.65
CA SER A 315 -38.31 -10.05 -5.08
C SER A 315 -37.23 -10.83 -5.81
N VAL A 316 -37.58 -11.40 -6.97
CA VAL A 316 -36.61 -12.07 -7.87
C VAL A 316 -35.53 -11.09 -8.34
N ARG A 317 -35.91 -9.85 -8.68
CA ARG A 317 -34.96 -8.78 -9.04
C ARG A 317 -33.97 -8.51 -7.91
N CYS A 318 -34.44 -8.41 -6.67
CA CYS A 318 -33.57 -8.21 -5.52
C CYS A 318 -32.53 -9.34 -5.43
N ARG A 319 -32.97 -10.61 -5.48
CA ARG A 319 -32.05 -11.76 -5.40
C ARG A 319 -31.03 -11.80 -6.54
N GLN A 320 -31.43 -11.43 -7.76
CA GLN A 320 -30.53 -11.41 -8.91
C GLN A 320 -29.54 -10.24 -8.88
N GLN A 321 -29.94 -9.09 -8.35
CA GLN A 321 -29.13 -7.87 -8.34
C GLN A 321 -28.37 -7.65 -7.02
N HIS A 322 -28.64 -8.42 -5.97
CA HIS A 322 -28.00 -8.29 -4.66
C HIS A 322 -26.46 -8.34 -4.78
N ASP A 323 -25.92 -9.43 -5.35
CA ASP A 323 -24.47 -9.70 -5.36
C ASP A 323 -23.68 -8.79 -6.31
N ILE A 324 -24.36 -8.13 -7.25
CA ILE A 324 -23.76 -7.22 -8.24
C ILE A 324 -23.96 -5.74 -7.90
N GLY A 325 -24.47 -5.42 -6.71
CA GLY A 325 -24.61 -4.04 -6.24
C GLY A 325 -25.80 -3.27 -6.81
N GLY A 326 -26.89 -3.97 -7.14
CA GLY A 326 -28.13 -3.33 -7.58
C GLY A 326 -28.65 -2.31 -6.56
N GLN A 327 -29.29 -1.25 -7.06
CA GLN A 327 -29.84 -0.16 -6.26
C GLN A 327 -31.37 -0.15 -6.32
N ASN A 328 -31.99 0.48 -5.33
CA ASN A 328 -33.44 0.53 -5.11
C ASN A 328 -34.07 -0.86 -5.07
N LEU A 329 -33.44 -1.78 -4.35
CA LEU A 329 -33.92 -3.14 -4.18
C LEU A 329 -34.90 -3.22 -3.00
N SER A 330 -35.79 -4.21 -3.04
CA SER A 330 -36.82 -4.41 -2.01
C SER A 330 -36.39 -5.53 -1.06
N TYR A 331 -36.04 -5.16 0.17
CA TYR A 331 -35.71 -6.06 1.27
C TYR A 331 -36.81 -5.99 2.33
N MET A 332 -37.06 -7.09 3.05
CA MET A 332 -37.84 -7.06 4.29
C MET A 332 -36.89 -6.74 5.44
N VAL A 333 -37.00 -5.55 6.02
CA VAL A 333 -36.15 -5.13 7.14
C VAL A 333 -36.93 -5.14 8.44
N GLU A 334 -36.31 -5.62 9.50
CA GLU A 334 -36.89 -5.56 10.84
C GLU A 334 -36.98 -4.11 11.32
N VAL A 335 -38.17 -3.72 11.77
CA VAL A 335 -38.41 -2.42 12.39
C VAL A 335 -38.34 -2.54 13.91
N ALA A 336 -39.09 -3.47 14.48
CA ALA A 336 -39.12 -3.66 15.93
C ALA A 336 -39.59 -5.07 16.29
N THR A 337 -39.04 -5.60 17.37
CA THR A 337 -39.51 -6.80 18.06
C THR A 337 -40.02 -6.39 19.44
N VAL A 338 -41.30 -6.63 19.71
CA VAL A 338 -41.98 -6.08 20.89
C VAL A 338 -42.82 -7.14 21.60
N HIS A 339 -42.96 -7.03 22.91
CA HIS A 339 -43.84 -7.93 23.67
C HIS A 339 -45.30 -7.81 23.21
N VAL A 340 -45.99 -8.94 23.08
CA VAL A 340 -47.40 -9.00 22.67
C VAL A 340 -48.27 -8.22 23.65
N ASN A 341 -49.26 -7.50 23.11
CA ASN A 341 -50.18 -6.62 23.86
C ASN A 341 -49.52 -5.50 24.69
N SER A 342 -48.22 -5.24 24.52
CA SER A 342 -47.57 -4.08 25.13
C SER A 342 -48.05 -2.77 24.52
N THR A 343 -47.82 -1.66 25.23
CA THR A 343 -48.07 -0.30 24.72
C THR A 343 -47.35 -0.05 23.38
N LEU A 344 -46.12 -0.57 23.23
CA LEU A 344 -45.35 -0.46 21.99
C LEU A 344 -45.99 -1.25 20.85
N HIS A 345 -46.46 -2.47 21.12
CA HIS A 345 -47.17 -3.28 20.11
C HIS A 345 -48.45 -2.61 19.63
N MET A 346 -49.25 -2.03 20.53
CA MET A 346 -50.45 -1.28 20.15
C MET A 346 -50.12 -0.02 19.34
N ARG A 347 -49.08 0.72 19.73
CA ARG A 347 -48.60 1.91 18.97
C ARG A 347 -48.13 1.52 17.56
N LEU A 348 -47.38 0.43 17.44
CA LEU A 348 -46.89 -0.08 16.17
C LEU A 348 -48.03 -0.46 15.21
N ARG A 349 -49.06 -1.16 15.72
CA ARG A 349 -50.27 -1.47 14.95
C ARG A 349 -51.00 -0.21 14.50
N SER A 350 -51.17 0.75 15.41
CA SER A 350 -51.83 2.03 15.09
C SER A 350 -51.10 2.78 13.97
N ILE A 351 -49.76 2.80 13.96
CA ILE A 351 -48.99 3.40 12.86
C ILE A 351 -49.29 2.69 11.55
N VAL A 352 -49.19 1.36 11.52
CA VAL A 352 -49.44 0.55 10.31
C VAL A 352 -50.86 0.74 9.77
N GLU A 353 -51.87 0.80 10.64
CA GLU A 353 -53.28 0.97 10.28
C GLU A 353 -53.56 2.33 9.60
N LYS A 354 -52.74 3.37 9.84
CA LYS A 354 -52.85 4.65 9.13
C LYS A 354 -52.49 4.55 7.65
N TYR A 355 -51.74 3.52 7.25
CA TYR A 355 -51.18 3.36 5.91
C TYR A 355 -51.59 2.01 5.26
N PRO A 356 -52.90 1.77 5.05
CA PRO A 356 -53.42 0.49 4.56
C PRO A 356 -52.90 0.10 3.17
N GLU A 357 -52.47 1.07 2.34
CA GLU A 357 -51.88 0.85 1.03
C GLU A 357 -50.57 0.03 1.07
N PHE A 358 -49.88 0.02 2.22
CA PHE A 358 -48.65 -0.76 2.40
C PHE A 358 -48.86 -2.10 3.10
N ALA A 359 -50.09 -2.48 3.46
CA ALA A 359 -50.37 -3.71 4.20
C ALA A 359 -49.76 -4.98 3.55
N SER A 360 -49.74 -5.04 2.22
CA SER A 360 -49.14 -6.15 1.45
C SER A 360 -47.60 -6.20 1.47
N ARG A 361 -46.96 -5.16 2.02
CA ARG A 361 -45.50 -4.99 2.12
C ARG A 361 -44.98 -5.08 3.55
N LEU A 362 -45.82 -5.54 4.47
CA LEU A 362 -45.51 -5.75 5.88
C LEU A 362 -45.56 -7.24 6.19
N ARG A 363 -44.74 -7.68 7.14
CA ARG A 363 -44.80 -9.03 7.68
C ARG A 363 -44.80 -8.96 9.20
N TRP A 364 -45.77 -9.63 9.80
CA TRP A 364 -45.87 -9.81 11.24
C TRP A 364 -45.55 -11.25 11.57
N GLU A 365 -44.61 -11.47 12.48
CA GLU A 365 -44.25 -12.78 13.00
C GLU A 365 -44.45 -12.74 14.51
N THR A 366 -45.02 -13.79 15.11
CA THR A 366 -45.26 -13.86 16.54
C THR A 366 -44.74 -15.18 17.05
N GLU A 367 -43.90 -15.11 18.07
CA GLU A 367 -43.16 -16.25 18.59
C GLU A 367 -43.13 -16.19 20.12
N ASP A 368 -43.19 -17.35 20.76
CA ASP A 368 -42.92 -17.50 22.18
C ASP A 368 -41.40 -17.68 22.30
N VAL A 369 -40.71 -16.65 22.81
CA VAL A 369 -39.24 -16.59 22.88
C VAL A 369 -38.80 -16.89 24.30
N ASP A 370 -37.98 -17.93 24.45
CA ASP A 370 -37.23 -18.18 25.67
C ASP A 370 -35.84 -17.57 25.51
N MET A 371 -35.59 -16.41 26.14
CA MET A 371 -34.25 -15.81 26.11
C MET A 371 -33.26 -16.49 27.07
N PHE A 372 -33.73 -17.51 27.81
CA PHE A 372 -32.94 -18.35 28.69
C PHE A 372 -32.70 -19.72 28.03
N ASP A 373 -32.09 -19.72 26.84
CA ASP A 373 -31.80 -20.96 26.10
C ASP A 373 -30.83 -21.86 26.89
N GLU A 374 -31.16 -23.14 27.04
CA GLU A 374 -30.40 -24.15 27.82
C GLU A 374 -28.98 -24.41 27.24
N GLU A 375 -28.71 -23.98 26.00
CA GLU A 375 -27.37 -24.02 25.38
C GLU A 375 -26.41 -22.93 25.91
N ASN A 376 -26.87 -22.02 26.78
CA ASN A 376 -26.05 -21.01 27.42
C ASN A 376 -25.26 -21.64 28.60
N GLU A 377 -24.26 -22.47 28.29
CA GLU A 377 -23.42 -23.33 29.16
C GLU A 377 -22.70 -22.65 30.37
N GLN A 378 -23.00 -21.40 30.72
CA GLN A 378 -22.17 -20.64 31.67
C GLN A 378 -22.60 -20.73 33.14
N LEU A 379 -23.87 -21.03 33.45
CA LEU A 379 -24.37 -21.03 34.84
C LEU A 379 -25.32 -22.21 35.09
N THR A 380 -25.01 -23.00 36.13
CA THR A 380 -25.92 -24.03 36.65
C THR A 380 -27.11 -23.41 37.40
N MET A 381 -28.19 -24.17 37.59
CA MET A 381 -29.34 -23.73 38.43
C MET A 381 -28.91 -23.29 39.83
N ASP A 382 -27.98 -23.99 40.46
CA ASP A 382 -27.42 -23.58 41.76
C ASP A 382 -26.67 -22.23 41.71
N GLN A 383 -26.08 -21.86 40.56
CA GLN A 383 -25.44 -20.56 40.38
C GLN A 383 -26.49 -19.47 40.17
N LEU A 384 -27.56 -19.76 39.42
CA LEU A 384 -28.68 -18.84 39.21
C LEU A 384 -29.41 -18.55 40.51
N ASP A 385 -29.70 -19.59 41.30
CA ASP A 385 -30.31 -19.45 42.62
C ASP A 385 -29.44 -18.64 43.58
N ARG A 386 -28.11 -18.86 43.56
CA ARG A 386 -27.16 -18.05 44.36
C ARG A 386 -27.11 -16.58 43.93
N LEU A 387 -27.34 -16.31 42.64
CA LEU A 387 -27.42 -14.96 42.09
C LEU A 387 -28.84 -14.37 42.20
N GLY A 388 -29.84 -15.17 42.59
CA GLY A 388 -31.24 -14.78 42.64
C GLY A 388 -31.86 -14.51 41.27
N ILE A 389 -31.39 -15.19 40.22
CA ILE A 389 -31.90 -15.05 38.85
C ILE A 389 -32.95 -16.14 38.61
N ASP A 390 -34.19 -15.74 38.31
CA ASP A 390 -35.27 -16.65 37.93
C ASP A 390 -35.33 -16.76 36.39
N PRO A 391 -35.00 -17.93 35.79
CA PRO A 391 -35.06 -18.12 34.34
C PRO A 391 -36.42 -17.86 33.71
N SER A 392 -37.50 -18.10 34.46
CA SER A 392 -38.86 -18.03 33.91
C SER A 392 -39.28 -16.63 33.48
N VAL A 393 -38.62 -15.58 34.00
CA VAL A 393 -38.93 -14.18 33.65
C VAL A 393 -38.43 -13.78 32.24
N PHE A 394 -37.61 -14.62 31.62
CA PHE A 394 -37.09 -14.41 30.26
C PHE A 394 -37.95 -15.08 29.18
N ASN A 395 -38.94 -15.87 29.58
CA ASN A 395 -39.95 -16.44 28.70
C ASN A 395 -41.02 -15.40 28.39
N MET A 396 -41.13 -15.00 27.12
CA MET A 396 -42.08 -13.96 26.74
C MET A 396 -42.58 -14.14 25.32
N LYS A 397 -43.83 -13.74 25.08
CA LYS A 397 -44.41 -13.75 23.75
C LYS A 397 -44.09 -12.45 23.03
N THR A 398 -43.38 -12.53 21.93
CA THR A 398 -42.98 -11.35 21.13
C THR A 398 -43.66 -11.34 19.77
N THR A 399 -43.82 -10.15 19.23
CA THR A 399 -44.25 -9.92 17.85
C THR A 399 -43.19 -9.06 17.15
N LYS A 400 -42.69 -9.54 16.02
CA LYS A 400 -41.76 -8.86 15.13
C LYS A 400 -42.49 -8.26 13.94
N LEU A 401 -42.19 -7.00 13.62
CA LEU A 401 -42.63 -6.35 12.39
C LEU A 401 -41.46 -6.19 11.43
N GLU A 402 -41.62 -6.75 10.23
CA GLU A 402 -40.76 -6.45 9.09
C GLU A 402 -41.50 -5.61 8.04
N VAL A 403 -40.77 -4.69 7.43
CA VAL A 403 -41.32 -3.77 6.43
C VAL A 403 -40.44 -3.77 5.19
N SER A 404 -41.08 -3.76 4.02
CA SER A 404 -40.34 -3.62 2.78
C SER A 404 -39.63 -2.26 2.68
N THR A 405 -38.34 -2.25 2.36
CA THR A 405 -37.60 -1.01 2.06
C THR A 405 -38.22 -0.20 0.91
N SER A 406 -38.93 -0.86 -0.01
CA SER A 406 -39.66 -0.19 -1.09
C SER A 406 -40.88 0.60 -0.58
N ALA A 407 -41.49 0.18 0.54
CA ALA A 407 -42.56 0.92 1.19
C ALA A 407 -42.00 2.14 1.92
N LEU A 408 -40.90 1.94 2.68
CA LEU A 408 -40.22 3.02 3.41
C LEU A 408 -39.74 4.14 2.47
N ARG A 409 -39.13 3.79 1.32
CA ARG A 409 -38.72 4.79 0.32
C ARG A 409 -39.90 5.50 -0.35
N ALA A 410 -41.04 4.81 -0.48
CA ALA A 410 -42.23 5.38 -1.13
C ALA A 410 -43.01 6.34 -0.23
N ASN A 411 -42.88 6.22 1.09
CA ASN A 411 -43.57 7.08 2.05
C ASN A 411 -42.61 7.51 3.20
N PRO A 412 -42.06 8.73 3.12
CA PRO A 412 -41.15 9.28 4.14
C PRO A 412 -41.77 9.41 5.54
N GLN A 413 -43.08 9.70 5.62
CA GLN A 413 -43.79 9.82 6.90
C GLN A 413 -43.88 8.48 7.62
N LEU A 414 -44.18 7.41 6.86
CA LEU A 414 -44.16 6.05 7.38
C LEU A 414 -42.75 5.67 7.85
N ALA A 415 -41.72 6.01 7.07
CA ALA A 415 -40.33 5.74 7.45
C ALA A 415 -39.92 6.46 8.75
N GLU A 416 -40.36 7.71 8.93
CA GLU A 416 -40.12 8.48 10.14
C GLU A 416 -40.83 7.86 11.36
N GLU A 417 -42.14 7.62 11.29
CA GLU A 417 -42.91 7.03 12.41
C GLU A 417 -42.37 5.65 12.80
N LEU A 418 -42.00 4.81 11.84
CA LEU A 418 -41.41 3.49 12.11
C LEU A 418 -39.97 3.59 12.63
N SER A 419 -39.20 4.62 12.26
CA SER A 419 -37.86 4.82 12.81
C SER A 419 -37.88 5.11 14.31
N GLU A 420 -38.88 5.84 14.81
CA GLU A 420 -39.08 6.04 16.26
C GLU A 420 -39.34 4.71 16.97
N MET A 421 -40.14 3.84 16.35
CA MET A 421 -40.42 2.52 16.91
C MET A 421 -39.19 1.62 16.92
N ARG A 422 -38.34 1.72 15.88
CA ARG A 422 -37.07 0.99 15.83
C ARG A 422 -36.09 1.40 16.94
N GLN A 423 -36.06 2.67 17.30
CA GLN A 423 -35.22 3.14 18.41
C GLN A 423 -35.62 2.50 19.75
N LEU A 424 -36.92 2.23 19.94
CA LEU A 424 -37.48 1.68 21.17
C LEU A 424 -37.49 0.15 21.22
N GLY A 425 -37.76 -0.50 20.08
CA GLY A 425 -37.93 -1.95 19.98
C GLY A 425 -36.84 -2.70 19.21
N GLY A 426 -35.80 -1.99 18.75
CA GLY A 426 -34.63 -2.58 18.11
C GLY A 426 -33.46 -2.75 19.07
N HIS A 427 -32.64 -3.77 18.85
CA HIS A 427 -31.48 -4.09 19.68
C HIS A 427 -30.13 -3.84 18.98
N ASP A 428 -30.13 -3.47 17.70
CA ASP A 428 -28.91 -3.25 16.93
C ASP A 428 -28.28 -1.86 17.19
N ASN A 429 -26.97 -1.73 16.92
CA ASN A 429 -26.21 -0.49 17.12
C ASN A 429 -26.52 0.61 16.10
N LEU A 430 -27.25 0.31 15.02
CA LEU A 430 -27.65 1.26 13.97
C LEU A 430 -29.15 1.58 14.02
N ARG A 431 -29.82 1.31 15.17
CA ARG A 431 -31.25 1.56 15.36
C ARG A 431 -31.64 3.04 15.36
N TYR A 432 -30.68 3.93 15.64
CA TYR A 432 -30.88 5.37 15.57
C TYR A 432 -30.61 5.89 14.15
N PRO A 433 -31.43 6.83 13.64
CA PRO A 433 -31.16 7.48 12.36
C PRO A 433 -29.86 8.30 12.39
N MET A 434 -29.03 8.14 11.35
CA MET A 434 -27.76 8.85 11.17
C MET A 434 -27.97 10.14 10.38
N ASP A 435 -27.25 11.22 10.72
CA ASP A 435 -27.23 12.42 9.87
C ASP A 435 -26.39 12.17 8.61
N HIS A 436 -25.29 11.42 8.74
CA HIS A 436 -24.42 11.07 7.61
C HIS A 436 -23.96 9.62 7.61
N VAL A 437 -23.88 9.04 6.40
CA VAL A 437 -23.18 7.78 6.13
C VAL A 437 -21.99 8.09 5.23
N ILE A 438 -20.78 7.75 5.67
CA ILE A 438 -19.51 8.09 5.00
C ILE A 438 -18.84 6.81 4.51
N ARG A 439 -18.47 6.74 3.23
CA ARG A 439 -17.68 5.61 2.68
C ARG A 439 -16.18 5.91 2.68
N CYS A 440 -15.42 4.98 3.28
CA CYS A 440 -13.96 5.01 3.35
C CYS A 440 -13.34 3.72 2.75
N PHE A 441 -13.80 3.33 1.55
CA PHE A 441 -13.43 2.06 0.90
C PHE A 441 -12.07 2.04 0.19
N GLY A 442 -11.40 3.19 0.11
CA GLY A 442 -10.09 3.33 -0.52
C GLY A 442 -10.13 3.46 -2.04
N TRP A 443 -8.96 3.47 -2.66
CA TRP A 443 -8.78 3.72 -4.10
C TRP A 443 -8.24 2.49 -4.84
N VAL A 444 -8.44 2.52 -6.15
CA VAL A 444 -7.95 1.56 -7.13
C VAL A 444 -7.23 2.28 -8.27
N PHE A 445 -6.45 1.52 -9.03
CA PHE A 445 -5.82 2.00 -10.25
C PHE A 445 -6.89 2.34 -11.30
N ASP A 446 -6.73 3.47 -11.99
CA ASP A 446 -7.65 3.90 -13.04
C ASP A 446 -7.20 3.37 -14.39
N THR A 447 -8.07 2.58 -15.03
CA THR A 447 -7.81 1.99 -16.33
C THR A 447 -8.46 2.77 -17.49
N GLN A 448 -9.19 3.85 -17.21
CA GLN A 448 -9.98 4.56 -18.23
C GLN A 448 -9.13 5.29 -19.27
N ILE A 449 -7.87 5.60 -18.94
CA ILE A 449 -6.94 6.25 -19.85
C ILE A 449 -6.35 5.30 -20.90
N PHE A 450 -6.53 3.98 -20.78
CA PHE A 450 -5.96 3.02 -21.73
C PHE A 450 -6.98 2.65 -22.79
N ASP A 451 -6.53 2.60 -24.04
CA ASP A 451 -7.34 2.05 -25.13
C ASP A 451 -7.69 0.57 -24.87
N SER A 452 -8.86 0.13 -25.32
CA SER A 452 -9.34 -1.24 -25.10
C SER A 452 -8.47 -2.32 -25.75
N SER A 453 -7.60 -1.95 -26.69
CA SER A 453 -6.59 -2.85 -27.27
C SER A 453 -5.43 -3.21 -26.31
N LEU A 454 -5.23 -2.45 -25.23
CA LEU A 454 -4.16 -2.70 -24.26
C LEU A 454 -4.63 -3.68 -23.16
N PRO A 455 -3.95 -4.82 -22.95
CA PRO A 455 -4.32 -5.81 -21.94
C PRO A 455 -3.92 -5.37 -20.52
N ILE A 456 -4.71 -4.47 -19.91
CA ILE A 456 -4.45 -3.96 -18.56
C ILE A 456 -5.13 -4.85 -17.51
N ASP A 457 -4.40 -5.87 -17.05
CA ASP A 457 -4.86 -6.75 -15.98
C ASP A 457 -4.63 -6.13 -14.59
N LEU A 458 -5.55 -6.39 -13.65
CA LEU A 458 -5.47 -5.89 -12.27
C LEU A 458 -5.38 -7.02 -11.26
N VAL A 459 -4.58 -6.81 -10.21
CA VAL A 459 -4.37 -7.76 -9.11
C VAL A 459 -4.80 -7.18 -7.75
N HIS A 460 -4.79 -8.02 -6.71
CA HIS A 460 -5.11 -7.62 -5.33
C HIS A 460 -6.51 -7.00 -5.19
N ASN A 461 -7.54 -7.73 -5.63
CA ASN A 461 -8.92 -7.24 -5.71
C ASN A 461 -9.05 -5.97 -6.57
N ARG A 462 -8.43 -5.98 -7.76
CA ARG A 462 -8.41 -4.87 -8.72
C ARG A 462 -7.74 -3.58 -8.21
N LYS A 463 -6.87 -3.67 -7.20
CA LYS A 463 -6.23 -2.48 -6.60
C LYS A 463 -5.06 -1.96 -7.43
N TYR A 464 -4.22 -2.84 -7.96
CA TYR A 464 -2.99 -2.48 -8.68
C TYR A 464 -2.93 -3.13 -10.07
N PRO A 465 -2.21 -2.55 -11.04
CA PRO A 465 -1.93 -3.21 -12.31
C PRO A 465 -1.01 -4.40 -12.14
N GLN A 466 -1.18 -5.44 -12.97
CA GLN A 466 -0.25 -6.56 -13.03
C GLN A 466 1.03 -6.15 -13.75
N ILE A 467 2.17 -6.29 -13.06
CA ILE A 467 3.48 -5.88 -13.58
C ILE A 467 4.53 -7.00 -13.45
N THR A 468 5.59 -6.90 -14.26
CA THR A 468 6.76 -7.79 -14.21
C THR A 468 7.70 -7.40 -13.06
N PRO A 469 8.70 -8.25 -12.71
CA PRO A 469 9.73 -7.88 -11.72
C PRO A 469 10.57 -6.65 -12.09
N ALA A 470 10.52 -6.18 -13.34
CA ALA A 470 11.15 -4.95 -13.83
C ALA A 470 10.15 -3.78 -13.94
N TRP A 471 8.97 -3.90 -13.29
CA TRP A 471 7.89 -2.91 -13.26
C TRP A 471 7.22 -2.58 -14.61
N GLU A 472 7.54 -3.30 -15.68
CA GLU A 472 6.82 -3.23 -16.95
C GLU A 472 5.40 -3.80 -16.78
N LEU A 473 4.38 -3.16 -17.35
CA LEU A 473 3.02 -3.67 -17.36
C LEU A 473 2.98 -4.98 -18.15
N LYS A 474 2.42 -6.02 -17.53
CA LYS A 474 2.43 -7.36 -18.10
C LYS A 474 1.60 -7.37 -19.39
N GLY A 475 2.24 -7.74 -20.51
CA GLY A 475 1.59 -7.76 -21.82
C GLY A 475 1.64 -6.45 -22.60
N VAL A 476 2.27 -5.39 -22.06
CA VAL A 476 2.41 -4.09 -22.74
C VAL A 476 3.88 -3.64 -22.75
N PRO A 477 4.72 -4.15 -23.68
CA PRO A 477 6.13 -3.79 -23.73
C PRO A 477 6.36 -2.28 -23.89
N GLY A 478 7.33 -1.73 -23.15
CA GLY A 478 7.64 -0.30 -23.14
C GLY A 478 6.70 0.56 -22.29
N MET A 479 5.79 -0.05 -21.53
CA MET A 479 4.95 0.64 -20.56
C MET A 479 5.30 0.19 -19.14
N TYR A 480 5.63 1.11 -18.23
CA TYR A 480 6.09 0.80 -16.88
C TYR A 480 5.21 1.45 -15.81
N ALA A 481 5.17 0.85 -14.63
CA ALA A 481 4.51 1.39 -13.46
C ALA A 481 5.54 2.03 -12.51
N ALA A 482 5.21 3.20 -11.95
CA ALA A 482 6.04 3.91 -10.98
C ALA A 482 5.26 4.28 -9.72
N GLY A 483 5.99 4.61 -8.64
CA GLY A 483 5.40 5.04 -7.38
C GLY A 483 4.58 3.95 -6.70
N THR A 484 3.44 4.34 -6.14
CA THR A 484 2.50 3.43 -5.46
C THR A 484 2.05 2.24 -6.32
N LEU A 485 2.10 2.34 -7.65
CA LEU A 485 1.74 1.23 -8.54
C LEU A 485 2.77 0.09 -8.51
N THR A 486 4.03 0.39 -8.19
CA THR A 486 5.06 -0.63 -7.97
C THR A 486 4.74 -1.56 -6.80
N HIS A 487 3.87 -1.10 -5.90
CA HIS A 487 3.41 -1.87 -4.76
C HIS A 487 2.61 -3.12 -5.12
N SER A 488 2.28 -3.31 -6.39
CA SER A 488 1.73 -4.57 -6.89
C SER A 488 2.61 -5.79 -6.55
N LEU A 489 3.93 -5.61 -6.46
CA LEU A 489 4.88 -6.72 -6.26
C LEU A 489 5.16 -7.04 -4.78
N ASP A 490 5.01 -6.07 -3.88
CA ASP A 490 5.31 -6.19 -2.45
C ASP A 490 4.11 -5.80 -1.56
N PHE A 491 2.89 -5.89 -2.09
CA PHE A 491 1.67 -5.52 -1.38
C PHE A 491 1.56 -6.23 -0.01
N ARG A 492 1.37 -5.43 1.06
CA ARG A 492 1.34 -5.89 2.47
C ARG A 492 2.62 -6.56 2.96
N LYS A 493 3.72 -6.37 2.24
CA LYS A 493 5.04 -6.86 2.62
C LYS A 493 5.94 -5.67 2.96
N SER A 494 6.51 -4.98 1.96
CA SER A 494 7.44 -3.87 2.18
C SER A 494 6.84 -2.50 1.84
N ALA A 495 7.68 -1.47 1.67
CA ALA A 495 7.28 -0.08 1.58
C ALA A 495 7.01 0.47 0.16
N GLY A 496 6.92 -0.36 -0.89
CA GLY A 496 6.79 0.09 -2.29
C GLY A 496 5.56 0.95 -2.59
N GLY A 497 4.59 1.00 -1.68
CA GLY A 497 3.41 1.87 -1.76
C GLY A 497 3.63 3.32 -1.31
N PHE A 498 4.76 3.62 -0.67
CA PHE A 498 5.02 4.85 0.08
C PHE A 498 6.35 5.47 -0.34
N ILE A 499 6.53 6.79 -0.13
CA ILE A 499 7.69 7.54 -0.65
C ILE A 499 9.03 6.91 -0.24
N HIS A 500 9.19 6.52 1.04
CA HIS A 500 10.41 5.87 1.52
C HIS A 500 10.75 4.55 0.84
N GLY A 501 9.78 3.81 0.29
CA GLY A 501 10.06 2.61 -0.49
C GLY A 501 10.20 2.93 -1.97
N PHE A 502 9.21 3.62 -2.55
CA PHE A 502 9.19 3.80 -4.00
C PHE A 502 10.24 4.77 -4.54
N ARG A 503 10.87 5.62 -3.71
CA ARG A 503 12.03 6.39 -4.19
C ARG A 503 13.17 5.46 -4.63
N TYR A 504 13.32 4.30 -3.97
CA TYR A 504 14.30 3.28 -4.35
C TYR A 504 13.82 2.41 -5.51
N THR A 505 12.52 2.09 -5.60
CA THR A 505 11.99 1.42 -6.81
C THR A 505 12.08 2.32 -8.04
N SER A 506 11.92 3.63 -7.87
CA SER A 506 12.13 4.63 -8.93
C SER A 506 13.60 4.69 -9.36
N ARG A 507 14.55 4.70 -8.40
CA ARG A 507 15.99 4.62 -8.69
C ARG A 507 16.35 3.33 -9.43
N ALA A 508 15.80 2.19 -8.99
CA ALA A 508 16.03 0.90 -9.63
C ALA A 508 15.42 0.84 -11.05
N LEU A 509 14.20 1.34 -11.24
CA LEU A 509 13.56 1.44 -12.56
C LEU A 509 14.39 2.32 -13.50
N PHE A 510 14.82 3.50 -13.04
CA PHE A 510 15.71 4.38 -13.81
C PHE A 510 16.97 3.63 -14.26
N ARG A 511 17.67 2.93 -13.37
CA ARG A 511 18.87 2.15 -13.71
C ARG A 511 18.59 1.02 -14.71
N LEU A 512 17.43 0.35 -14.63
CA LEU A 512 17.03 -0.66 -15.62
C LEU A 512 16.82 -0.05 -17.01
N LEU A 513 16.20 1.13 -17.08
CA LEU A 513 15.98 1.85 -18.34
C LEU A 513 17.29 2.38 -18.94
N GLU A 514 18.19 2.87 -18.08
CA GLU A 514 19.54 3.30 -18.46
C GLU A 514 20.34 2.16 -19.11
N GLU A 515 20.27 0.97 -18.53
CA GLU A 515 20.93 -0.20 -19.08
C GLU A 515 20.26 -0.67 -20.38
N ARG A 516 18.93 -0.73 -20.41
CA ARG A 516 18.15 -1.22 -21.56
C ARG A 516 18.33 -0.32 -22.79
N ASN A 517 18.26 1.00 -22.61
CA ASN A 517 18.13 1.95 -23.72
C ASN A 517 19.42 2.69 -24.04
N PHE A 518 20.33 2.83 -23.06
CA PHE A 518 21.57 3.60 -23.22
C PHE A 518 22.84 2.79 -22.92
N ASN A 519 22.70 1.49 -22.65
CA ASN A 519 23.80 0.57 -22.35
C ASN A 519 24.67 1.04 -21.16
N VAL A 520 24.08 1.82 -20.25
CA VAL A 520 24.73 2.27 -19.01
C VAL A 520 24.64 1.13 -18.01
N SER A 521 25.78 0.58 -17.62
CA SER A 521 25.82 -0.55 -16.68
C SER A 521 25.29 -0.15 -15.30
N TRP A 522 24.66 -1.08 -14.60
CA TRP A 522 24.29 -0.88 -13.20
C TRP A 522 25.50 -0.44 -12.36
N PRO A 523 25.37 0.57 -11.48
CA PRO A 523 26.48 1.00 -10.63
C PRO A 523 27.08 -0.17 -9.86
N GLN A 524 28.36 -0.43 -10.08
CA GLN A 524 29.05 -1.57 -9.50
C GLN A 524 30.47 -1.21 -9.05
N THR A 525 30.89 -1.82 -7.96
CA THR A 525 32.28 -1.77 -7.47
C THR A 525 32.91 -3.13 -7.67
N SER A 526 34.15 -3.17 -8.16
CA SER A 526 34.82 -4.42 -8.51
C SER A 526 36.22 -4.49 -7.94
N TRP A 527 36.61 -5.66 -7.44
CA TRP A 527 37.98 -5.95 -7.01
C TRP A 527 38.30 -7.43 -7.29
N GLN A 528 39.59 -7.76 -7.26
CA GLN A 528 40.11 -9.06 -7.61
C GLN A 528 40.66 -9.75 -6.36
N LEU A 529 40.30 -11.01 -6.17
CA LEU A 529 40.92 -11.88 -5.18
C LEU A 529 41.90 -12.82 -5.89
N PRO A 530 43.20 -12.81 -5.55
CA PRO A 530 44.14 -13.75 -6.13
C PRO A 530 43.75 -15.18 -5.75
N VAL A 531 43.78 -16.10 -6.72
CA VAL A 531 43.64 -17.53 -6.44
C VAL A 531 45.06 -18.05 -6.23
N THR A 532 45.48 -18.25 -4.98
CA THR A 532 46.79 -18.84 -4.67
C THR A 532 46.70 -20.36 -4.68
N CYS A 533 47.73 -21.04 -5.21
CA CYS A 533 47.79 -22.50 -5.34
C CYS A 533 47.57 -23.28 -4.03
N SER A 534 47.74 -22.65 -2.86
CA SER A 534 47.48 -23.28 -1.55
C SER A 534 46.00 -23.56 -1.29
N ALA A 535 45.06 -22.84 -1.91
CA ALA A 535 43.63 -23.05 -1.74
C ALA A 535 43.11 -24.37 -2.36
N LEU A 536 43.93 -25.03 -3.19
CA LEU A 536 43.63 -26.33 -3.80
C LEU A 536 44.10 -27.52 -2.96
N ASN A 537 45.01 -27.33 -1.99
CA ASN A 537 45.65 -28.43 -1.27
C ASN A 537 44.92 -28.91 0.00
N GLU A 538 43.81 -28.29 0.42
CA GLU A 538 42.99 -28.82 1.54
C GLU A 538 41.94 -29.87 1.09
N LEU A 539 41.93 -30.28 -0.19
CA LEU A 539 40.88 -31.16 -0.74
C LEU A 539 41.38 -32.38 -1.54
N SER A 540 42.69 -32.67 -1.63
CA SER A 540 43.16 -33.92 -2.25
C SER A 540 44.50 -34.42 -1.72
N ASP A 541 44.55 -35.70 -1.32
CA ASP A 541 45.74 -36.48 -0.92
C ASP A 541 46.71 -36.77 -2.09
N ALA A 542 47.06 -35.76 -2.90
CA ALA A 542 48.02 -35.94 -3.99
C ALA A 542 48.92 -34.71 -4.12
N ALA A 543 50.09 -34.79 -3.50
CA ALA A 543 51.19 -33.85 -3.71
C ALA A 543 51.85 -34.07 -5.08
N SER A 544 52.14 -32.99 -5.82
CA SER A 544 53.50 -32.73 -6.35
C SER A 544 53.59 -31.39 -7.08
N ASP A 545 54.73 -30.73 -6.85
CA ASP A 545 55.27 -29.52 -7.49
C ASP A 545 54.64 -28.16 -7.17
N CYS A 546 55.05 -27.56 -6.05
CA CYS A 546 55.15 -26.10 -5.87
C CYS A 546 56.31 -25.76 -4.89
N ASP A 547 57.07 -24.71 -5.23
CA ASP A 547 58.30 -24.20 -4.59
C ASP A 547 58.07 -23.66 -3.14
N PRO A 548 59.00 -23.82 -2.17
CA PRO A 548 58.70 -23.68 -0.74
C PRO A 548 58.98 -22.30 -0.11
N GLU A 549 58.89 -21.19 -0.84
CA GLU A 549 59.09 -19.84 -0.27
C GLU A 549 57.88 -18.90 -0.51
N ILE A 550 56.75 -19.14 0.17
CA ILE A 550 55.61 -18.20 0.26
C ILE A 550 55.07 -18.19 1.70
N PRO A 551 54.72 -17.03 2.30
CA PRO A 551 54.22 -16.95 3.68
C PRO A 551 52.92 -17.73 3.89
N GLU A 552 52.65 -18.13 5.14
CA GLU A 552 51.44 -18.85 5.57
C GLU A 552 50.16 -18.29 4.93
N ALA A 553 49.48 -19.12 4.13
CA ALA A 553 48.43 -18.67 3.21
C ALA A 553 47.12 -18.20 3.89
N SER A 554 46.88 -18.55 5.16
CA SER A 554 45.64 -18.19 5.87
C SER A 554 45.51 -16.68 6.11
N ASP A 555 46.59 -16.01 6.54
CA ASP A 555 46.54 -14.57 6.85
C ASP A 555 46.41 -13.72 5.57
N SER A 556 46.95 -14.19 4.44
CA SER A 556 46.90 -13.44 3.18
C SER A 556 45.52 -13.39 2.52
N PHE A 557 44.73 -14.46 2.69
CA PHE A 557 43.39 -14.58 2.10
C PHE A 557 42.33 -13.84 2.93
N ASP A 558 42.48 -13.84 4.26
CA ASP A 558 41.70 -13.03 5.20
C ASP A 558 41.84 -11.53 4.88
N VAL A 559 43.07 -11.07 4.63
CA VAL A 559 43.33 -9.68 4.21
C VAL A 559 42.69 -9.34 2.85
N ALA A 560 42.62 -10.30 1.92
CA ALA A 560 42.04 -10.08 0.59
C ALA A 560 40.51 -9.90 0.62
N LEU A 561 39.82 -10.55 1.57
CA LEU A 561 38.36 -10.43 1.73
C LEU A 561 37.92 -9.23 2.59
N GLU A 562 38.85 -8.62 3.32
CA GLU A 562 38.57 -7.49 4.19
C GLU A 562 37.82 -6.32 3.48
N PRO A 563 38.17 -5.91 2.24
CA PRO A 563 37.41 -4.89 1.52
C PRO A 563 35.94 -5.26 1.27
N LEU A 564 35.65 -6.55 1.00
CA LEU A 564 34.28 -7.02 0.83
C LEU A 564 33.52 -6.98 2.17
N LEU A 565 34.18 -7.43 3.23
CA LEU A 565 33.59 -7.46 4.58
C LEU A 565 33.24 -6.05 5.04
N GLU A 566 34.16 -5.09 4.90
CA GLU A 566 33.91 -3.69 5.24
C GLU A 566 32.78 -3.10 4.40
N MET A 567 32.78 -3.32 3.09
CA MET A 567 31.69 -2.87 2.20
C MET A 567 30.33 -3.42 2.64
N LEU A 568 30.25 -4.72 2.94
CA LEU A 568 29.03 -5.35 3.43
C LEU A 568 28.57 -4.76 4.76
N LEU A 569 29.48 -4.63 5.73
CA LEU A 569 29.15 -4.07 7.04
C LEU A 569 28.74 -2.60 6.94
N GLU A 570 29.43 -1.79 6.14
CA GLU A 570 29.07 -0.40 5.89
C GLU A 570 27.66 -0.29 5.30
N ARG A 571 27.39 -1.05 4.23
CA ARG A 571 26.09 -1.06 3.55
C ARG A 571 24.97 -1.62 4.43
N ILE A 572 25.18 -2.71 5.17
CA ILE A 572 24.19 -3.26 6.11
C ILE A 572 23.83 -2.23 7.19
N ASN A 573 24.82 -1.51 7.71
CA ASN A 573 24.61 -0.51 8.76
C ASN A 573 24.05 0.82 8.24
N GLY A 574 24.26 1.17 6.98
CA GLY A 574 23.89 2.47 6.41
C GLY A 574 22.72 2.45 5.44
N ALA A 575 22.60 1.43 4.60
CA ALA A 575 21.75 1.48 3.42
C ALA A 575 20.27 1.59 3.76
N SER A 576 19.56 2.55 3.15
CA SER A 576 18.10 2.67 3.34
C SER A 576 17.28 1.91 2.30
N GLY A 577 17.78 1.68 1.08
CA GLY A 577 17.05 0.95 0.05
C GLY A 577 16.62 -0.46 0.48
N PRO A 578 17.57 -1.36 0.82
CA PRO A 578 17.24 -2.71 1.29
C PRO A 578 16.47 -2.74 2.61
N TYR A 579 16.62 -1.69 3.45
CA TYR A 579 15.89 -1.56 4.71
C TYR A 579 14.40 -1.29 4.49
N GLN A 580 14.05 -0.38 3.57
CA GLN A 580 12.66 -0.01 3.29
C GLN A 580 11.98 -1.03 2.36
N MET A 581 12.74 -1.58 1.41
CA MET A 581 12.29 -2.57 0.44
C MET A 581 12.77 -3.99 0.82
N PHE A 582 12.64 -4.33 2.11
CA PHE A 582 13.12 -5.60 2.65
C PHE A 582 12.55 -6.80 1.88
N GLU A 583 13.40 -7.81 1.67
CA GLU A 583 13.14 -8.99 0.82
C GLU A 583 12.73 -8.70 -0.64
N PHE A 584 12.83 -7.45 -1.10
CA PHE A 584 12.53 -7.05 -2.47
C PHE A 584 13.75 -6.43 -3.17
N LEU A 585 14.38 -5.43 -2.56
CA LEU A 585 15.70 -4.91 -2.95
C LEU A 585 16.76 -5.43 -2.00
N GLY A 586 17.92 -5.78 -2.55
CA GLY A 586 19.10 -6.14 -1.79
C GLY A 586 20.35 -5.65 -2.49
N ASP A 587 21.50 -5.76 -1.83
CA ASP A 587 22.76 -5.67 -2.54
C ASP A 587 23.27 -7.07 -2.86
N MET A 588 24.08 -7.14 -3.91
CA MET A 588 24.46 -8.37 -4.57
C MET A 588 25.96 -8.42 -4.78
N VAL A 589 26.55 -9.61 -4.71
CA VAL A 589 27.93 -9.88 -5.12
C VAL A 589 27.90 -10.96 -6.19
N LEU A 590 28.48 -10.66 -7.34
CA LEU A 590 28.75 -11.64 -8.40
C LEU A 590 30.19 -12.11 -8.29
N PHE A 591 30.37 -13.42 -8.48
CA PHE A 591 31.67 -14.06 -8.45
C PHE A 591 31.94 -14.70 -9.81
N GLU A 592 33.02 -14.28 -10.46
CA GLU A 592 33.46 -14.81 -11.74
C GLU A 592 34.86 -15.38 -11.61
N SER A 593 34.97 -16.70 -11.75
CA SER A 593 36.27 -17.37 -11.73
C SER A 593 37.03 -17.05 -13.02
N ARG A 594 38.27 -16.59 -12.88
CA ARG A 594 39.26 -16.42 -13.94
C ARG A 594 40.46 -17.31 -13.62
N SER A 595 41.31 -17.58 -14.62
CA SER A 595 42.44 -18.50 -14.48
C SER A 595 43.46 -18.12 -13.38
N THR A 596 43.53 -16.84 -12.99
CA THR A 596 44.52 -16.34 -12.01
C THR A 596 43.90 -15.64 -10.80
N HIS A 597 42.60 -15.34 -10.85
CA HIS A 597 41.91 -14.58 -9.82
C HIS A 597 40.40 -14.83 -9.84
N LEU A 598 39.74 -14.55 -8.72
CA LEU A 598 38.29 -14.48 -8.62
C LEU A 598 37.88 -13.01 -8.72
N GLN A 599 37.13 -12.67 -9.76
CA GLN A 599 36.61 -11.32 -9.96
C GLN A 599 35.30 -11.14 -9.18
N LEU A 600 35.27 -10.16 -8.29
CA LEU A 600 34.08 -9.80 -7.52
C LEU A 600 33.46 -8.54 -8.11
N ARG A 601 32.14 -8.50 -8.18
CA ARG A 601 31.36 -7.31 -8.57
C ARG A 601 30.22 -7.10 -7.58
N TYR A 602 30.23 -5.97 -6.88
CA TYR A 602 29.22 -5.57 -5.92
C TYR A 602 28.19 -4.66 -6.59
N LEU A 603 26.91 -4.96 -6.46
CA LEU A 603 25.81 -4.18 -7.01
C LEU A 603 24.85 -3.76 -5.91
N GLU A 604 24.52 -2.48 -5.85
CA GLU A 604 23.62 -1.93 -4.83
C GLU A 604 22.15 -1.92 -5.29
N GLU A 605 21.24 -2.27 -4.37
CA GLU A 605 19.79 -2.07 -4.49
C GLU A 605 19.14 -2.70 -5.72
N VAL A 606 19.55 -3.91 -6.05
CA VAL A 606 19.03 -4.64 -7.20
C VAL A 606 17.73 -5.36 -6.82
N PRO A 607 16.70 -5.36 -7.69
CA PRO A 607 15.50 -6.17 -7.46
C PRO A 607 15.84 -7.66 -7.44
N LEU A 608 15.56 -8.34 -6.32
CA LEU A 608 16.02 -9.70 -6.05
C LEU A 608 15.58 -10.71 -7.12
N LYS A 609 14.31 -10.65 -7.53
CA LYS A 609 13.76 -11.53 -8.58
C LYS A 609 14.41 -11.28 -9.95
N HIS A 610 14.62 -10.01 -10.31
CA HIS A 610 15.30 -9.64 -11.55
C HIS A 610 16.75 -10.13 -11.55
N PHE A 611 17.47 -9.90 -10.44
CA PHE A 611 18.86 -10.31 -10.25
C PHE A 611 19.04 -11.82 -10.42
N HIS A 612 18.23 -12.63 -9.74
CA HIS A 612 18.32 -14.08 -9.84
C HIS A 612 17.96 -14.63 -11.21
N ALA A 613 17.02 -14.00 -11.93
CA ALA A 613 16.71 -14.38 -13.30
C ALA A 613 17.88 -14.07 -14.25
N ARG A 614 18.48 -12.88 -14.11
CA ARG A 614 19.56 -12.39 -14.98
C ARG A 614 20.88 -13.13 -14.76
N TYR A 615 21.28 -13.32 -13.51
CA TYR A 615 22.59 -13.88 -13.16
C TYR A 615 22.51 -15.33 -12.69
N LYS A 616 21.52 -16.09 -13.17
CA LYS A 616 21.32 -17.50 -12.79
C LYS A 616 22.58 -18.35 -12.98
N ASN A 617 23.31 -18.12 -14.06
CA ASN A 617 24.49 -18.91 -14.45
C ASN A 617 25.80 -18.39 -13.83
N VAL A 618 25.73 -17.39 -12.94
CA VAL A 618 26.88 -16.85 -12.22
C VAL A 618 26.71 -17.15 -10.74
N SER A 619 27.80 -17.53 -10.07
CA SER A 619 27.82 -17.67 -8.62
C SER A 619 27.56 -16.31 -7.98
N ARG A 620 26.62 -16.26 -7.05
CA ARG A 620 26.07 -15.00 -6.55
C ARG A 620 25.74 -15.06 -5.07
N LEU A 621 26.07 -13.99 -4.36
CA LEU A 621 25.67 -13.74 -2.98
C LEU A 621 24.69 -12.58 -2.97
N THR A 622 23.64 -12.68 -2.16
CA THR A 622 22.66 -11.60 -1.98
C THR A 622 22.50 -11.33 -0.51
N TRP A 623 22.30 -10.07 -0.12
CA TRP A 623 21.84 -9.76 1.23
C TRP A 623 20.63 -8.83 1.21
N VAL A 624 19.69 -9.12 2.11
CA VAL A 624 18.44 -8.36 2.29
C VAL A 624 18.14 -8.23 3.78
N PHE A 625 17.36 -7.20 4.13
CA PHE A 625 16.64 -7.22 5.40
C PHE A 625 15.42 -8.13 5.31
N ARG A 626 15.01 -8.69 6.46
CA ARG A 626 13.76 -9.44 6.61
C ARG A 626 13.26 -9.44 8.05
N TYR A 627 11.97 -9.69 8.22
CA TYR A 627 11.40 -10.14 9.49
C TYR A 627 11.38 -11.68 9.52
N SER A 628 11.19 -12.26 10.71
CA SER A 628 10.79 -13.68 10.80
C SER A 628 9.40 -13.87 10.23
N ASP A 629 9.20 -14.97 9.50
CA ASP A 629 7.90 -15.33 8.91
C ASP A 629 6.83 -15.64 9.96
N SER A 630 7.18 -15.69 11.25
CA SER A 630 6.26 -15.94 12.37
C SER A 630 6.11 -14.74 13.32
N PHE A 631 6.78 -13.62 13.00
CA PHE A 631 6.79 -12.45 13.87
C PHE A 631 5.68 -11.49 13.44
N HIS A 632 4.52 -11.67 14.07
CA HIS A 632 3.33 -10.86 13.85
C HIS A 632 2.31 -11.08 14.99
N GLY A 633 1.22 -10.32 14.97
CA GLY A 633 0.11 -10.47 15.92
C GLY A 633 0.50 -10.17 17.36
N ARG A 634 -0.06 -10.94 18.30
CA ARG A 634 0.20 -10.78 19.75
C ARG A 634 1.68 -10.93 20.12
N LYS A 635 2.45 -11.70 19.35
CA LYS A 635 3.88 -11.93 19.59
C LYS A 635 4.71 -10.64 19.55
N VAL A 636 4.29 -9.63 18.77
CA VAL A 636 5.08 -8.40 18.57
C VAL A 636 5.27 -7.60 19.85
N LEU A 637 4.26 -7.54 20.71
CA LEU A 637 4.34 -6.87 22.02
C LEU A 637 4.38 -7.87 23.18
N GLY A 638 4.40 -9.17 22.91
CA GLY A 638 4.38 -10.23 23.91
C GLY A 638 5.76 -10.63 24.44
N GLU A 639 5.78 -11.74 25.16
CA GLU A 639 7.02 -12.33 25.70
C GLU A 639 7.96 -12.81 24.59
N GLY A 640 7.39 -13.39 23.52
CA GLY A 640 8.13 -13.89 22.36
C GLY A 640 8.64 -12.82 21.41
N ARG A 641 8.68 -11.53 21.80
CA ARG A 641 9.05 -10.44 20.89
C ARG A 641 10.53 -10.44 20.48
N VAL A 642 11.41 -10.84 21.39
CA VAL A 642 12.84 -11.01 21.14
C VAL A 642 13.06 -12.44 20.64
N GLY A 643 13.65 -12.60 19.46
CA GLY A 643 13.90 -13.89 18.84
C GLY A 643 15.26 -14.47 19.19
N ALA A 644 16.33 -13.78 18.81
CA ALA A 644 17.70 -14.19 19.09
C ALA A 644 18.50 -13.06 19.72
N THR A 645 19.42 -13.41 20.63
CA THR A 645 20.33 -12.47 21.31
C THR A 645 21.80 -12.85 21.12
N ARG A 646 22.09 -13.93 20.40
CA ARG A 646 23.44 -14.48 20.16
C ARG A 646 23.62 -14.82 18.70
N ALA A 647 24.82 -14.60 18.17
CA ALA A 647 25.16 -14.83 16.76
C ALA A 647 24.83 -16.25 16.27
N GLN A 648 25.09 -17.28 17.09
CA GLN A 648 24.78 -18.68 16.74
C GLN A 648 23.29 -18.95 16.51
N ASP A 649 22.42 -18.15 17.12
CA ASP A 649 20.96 -18.29 17.05
C ASP A 649 20.33 -17.27 16.09
N ALA A 650 21.12 -16.47 15.36
CA ALA A 650 20.64 -15.34 14.55
C ALA A 650 19.54 -15.70 13.53
N HIS A 651 19.50 -16.94 13.05
CA HIS A 651 18.42 -17.46 12.18
C HIS A 651 17.03 -17.45 12.84
N ARG A 652 16.96 -17.30 14.18
CA ARG A 652 15.73 -17.20 14.99
C ARG A 652 15.34 -15.76 15.31
N SER A 653 16.07 -14.76 14.80
CA SER A 653 15.73 -13.35 14.99
C SER A 653 14.33 -13.03 14.48
N ASN A 654 13.59 -12.23 15.24
CA ASN A 654 12.19 -11.91 14.96
C ASN A 654 12.03 -10.60 14.17
N PHE A 655 12.60 -9.53 14.72
CA PHE A 655 12.59 -8.17 14.21
C PHE A 655 13.40 -8.06 12.91
N LEU A 656 13.39 -6.87 12.31
CA LEU A 656 14.04 -6.64 11.02
C LEU A 656 15.57 -6.86 11.17
N HIS A 657 16.11 -7.84 10.43
CA HIS A 657 17.52 -8.21 10.52
C HIS A 657 18.10 -8.60 9.14
N PRO A 658 19.42 -8.46 8.93
CA PRO A 658 20.06 -8.84 7.68
C PRO A 658 20.22 -10.35 7.53
N MET A 659 20.00 -10.84 6.32
CA MET A 659 20.23 -12.22 5.91
C MET A 659 20.97 -12.27 4.58
N LEU A 660 22.07 -13.02 4.56
CA LEU A 660 22.88 -13.29 3.38
C LEU A 660 22.60 -14.70 2.85
N ALA A 661 22.54 -14.84 1.53
CA ALA A 661 22.27 -16.11 0.85
C ALA A 661 23.17 -16.28 -0.38
N PHE A 662 23.91 -17.39 -0.41
CA PHE A 662 24.81 -17.74 -1.50
C PHE A 662 24.19 -18.80 -2.42
N TYR A 663 24.30 -18.56 -3.74
CA TYR A 663 23.77 -19.41 -4.80
C TYR A 663 24.91 -19.71 -5.79
N PRO A 664 25.32 -20.98 -5.93
CA PRO A 664 26.22 -21.40 -7.00
C PRO A 664 25.65 -21.13 -8.38
N ALA A 665 26.51 -21.08 -9.40
CA ALA A 665 26.11 -21.01 -10.79
C ALA A 665 25.07 -22.11 -11.13
N GLY A 666 23.95 -21.72 -11.74
CA GLY A 666 22.85 -22.61 -12.11
C GLY A 666 21.87 -22.95 -10.98
N ALA A 667 22.25 -22.77 -9.71
CA ALA A 667 21.40 -23.15 -8.58
C ALA A 667 20.17 -22.23 -8.45
N VAL A 668 19.01 -22.81 -8.13
CA VAL A 668 17.77 -22.05 -7.86
C VAL A 668 17.67 -21.66 -6.38
N ASN A 669 18.10 -22.55 -5.49
CA ASN A 669 18.08 -22.35 -4.04
C ASN A 669 19.47 -22.01 -3.51
N ALA A 670 19.53 -21.24 -2.42
CA ALA A 670 20.80 -20.95 -1.77
C ALA A 670 21.36 -22.19 -1.06
N THR A 671 22.64 -22.45 -1.25
CA THR A 671 23.38 -23.56 -0.62
C THR A 671 23.96 -23.18 0.73
N MET A 672 24.27 -21.88 0.93
CA MET A 672 24.76 -21.36 2.20
C MET A 672 24.01 -20.08 2.57
N ARG A 673 23.79 -19.87 3.87
CA ARG A 673 23.13 -18.68 4.42
C ARG A 673 23.82 -18.21 5.70
N HIS A 674 23.73 -16.91 5.95
CA HIS A 674 24.21 -16.29 7.18
C HIS A 674 23.22 -15.23 7.65
N TRP A 675 23.04 -15.13 8.96
CA TRP A 675 22.15 -14.16 9.58
C TRP A 675 22.93 -13.35 10.58
N LEU A 676 22.60 -12.06 10.63
CA LEU A 676 23.03 -11.18 11.70
C LEU A 676 21.87 -11.03 12.68
N VAL A 677 22.17 -10.97 13.98
CA VAL A 677 21.16 -10.92 15.04
C VAL A 677 20.38 -9.61 14.93
N GLU A 678 19.06 -9.65 15.13
CA GLU A 678 18.23 -8.44 15.23
C GLU A 678 18.80 -7.41 16.22
N ASP A 679 18.84 -6.15 15.80
CA ASP A 679 19.35 -5.04 16.62
C ASP A 679 18.44 -3.81 16.45
N VAL A 680 17.91 -3.29 17.56
CA VAL A 680 16.98 -2.14 17.58
C VAL A 680 17.64 -0.85 17.08
N PHE A 681 18.94 -0.68 17.32
CA PHE A 681 19.74 0.44 16.84
C PHE A 681 20.31 0.21 15.45
N THR A 682 20.05 -0.95 14.85
CA THR A 682 20.52 -1.35 13.53
C THR A 682 22.03 -1.17 13.41
N GLN A 683 22.75 -1.76 14.36
CA GLN A 683 24.20 -1.71 14.45
C GLN A 683 24.79 -3.11 14.45
N TRP A 684 25.49 -3.45 13.37
CA TRP A 684 26.15 -4.74 13.18
C TRP A 684 27.64 -4.51 12.91
N ARG A 685 28.39 -4.22 13.97
CA ARG A 685 29.84 -3.99 13.90
C ARG A 685 30.60 -4.71 15.00
N GLY A 686 29.89 -5.39 15.90
CA GLY A 686 30.51 -6.09 17.00
C GLY A 686 31.32 -7.29 16.50
N LEU A 687 32.19 -7.82 17.37
CA LEU A 687 32.92 -9.05 17.08
C LEU A 687 31.96 -10.21 16.75
N ASP A 688 30.81 -10.26 17.44
CA ASP A 688 29.76 -11.26 17.23
C ASP A 688 29.06 -11.16 15.87
N ASP A 689 29.19 -10.03 15.17
CA ASP A 689 28.68 -9.83 13.81
C ASP A 689 29.79 -10.08 12.78
N ARG A 690 30.93 -9.41 13.00
CA ARG A 690 32.04 -9.36 12.04
C ARG A 690 32.69 -10.71 11.84
N VAL A 691 33.07 -11.39 12.94
CA VAL A 691 33.86 -12.62 12.86
C VAL A 691 33.05 -13.75 12.20
N PRO A 692 31.77 -13.99 12.58
CA PRO A 692 30.96 -15.00 11.89
C PRO A 692 30.69 -14.67 10.41
N LEU A 693 30.50 -13.39 10.07
CA LEU A 693 30.31 -12.96 8.69
C LEU A 693 31.58 -13.19 7.85
N ALA A 694 32.75 -12.83 8.37
CA ALA A 694 34.04 -13.09 7.73
C ALA A 694 34.19 -14.59 7.43
N LYS A 695 34.02 -15.45 8.45
CA LYS A 695 34.09 -16.92 8.29
C LYS A 695 33.07 -17.46 7.29
N PHE A 696 31.90 -16.83 7.17
CA PHE A 696 30.93 -17.18 6.14
C PHE A 696 31.44 -16.82 4.73
N LEU A 697 32.01 -15.63 4.53
CA LEU A 697 32.58 -15.22 3.24
C LEU A 697 33.77 -16.10 2.82
N HIS A 698 34.59 -16.55 3.77
CA HIS A 698 35.65 -17.54 3.52
C HIS A 698 35.08 -18.84 2.95
N ARG A 699 34.04 -19.40 3.57
CA ARG A 699 33.39 -20.62 3.07
C ARG A 699 32.77 -20.42 1.69
N VAL A 700 32.14 -19.27 1.46
CA VAL A 700 31.55 -18.92 0.15
C VAL A 700 32.61 -18.89 -0.94
N THR A 701 33.72 -18.20 -0.72
CA THR A 701 34.79 -18.07 -1.73
C THR A 701 35.58 -19.37 -1.92
N ALA A 702 35.87 -20.12 -0.85
CA ALA A 702 36.50 -21.44 -0.94
C ALA A 702 35.70 -22.39 -1.85
N SER A 703 34.36 -22.40 -1.73
CA SER A 703 33.48 -23.24 -2.56
C SER A 703 33.44 -22.90 -4.06
N MET A 704 34.08 -21.80 -4.47
CA MET A 704 34.16 -21.38 -5.88
C MET A 704 35.54 -21.65 -6.50
N ILE A 705 36.55 -21.86 -5.66
CA ILE A 705 37.92 -22.13 -6.05
C ILE A 705 38.16 -23.65 -6.14
N SER A 706 37.41 -24.43 -5.34
CA SER A 706 37.25 -25.89 -5.48
C SER A 706 36.45 -26.26 -6.73
#